data_AF-A0A8H3F4U9-F1
#
_entry.id   AF-A0A8H3F4U9-F1
#
_cell.length_a   1.000
_cell.length_b   1.000
_cell.length_c   1.000
_cell.angle_alpha   90.00
_cell.angle_beta   90.00
_cell.angle_gamma   90.00
#
_symmetry.space_group_name_H-M   'P 1'
#
loop_
_entity.id
_entity.type
_entity.pdbx_description
1 polymer ?
#
loop_
_entity_poly.entity_id
_entity_poly.type
_entity_poly.pdbx_seq_one_letter_code
_entity_poly.pdbx_strand_id
1 'polypeptide(L)'
;MRDDSYSSDLGGDDPDSTHHTISEEIQDSIMSSDGEANGVYSPPPRIASRIYKSTLTRRKSSAASSRLNSMSSHHSSRSTRSAHGGPQSAHIAQHLRRASIIESRKAKAADRNAHAEKVRLRAAMNKAAPRVTANSEERAIAAQQARERYLAQVKANCAEEVKRSKRVAEEQREKRAAEHLKLKEDMEERHAEAEKRKALLQQSQRRARTISLPSVEEKKVIAYVWKPKNHDQAARIIQRAWQNRQRRITIQEFLRLGLTVDAVQKTSFEDVSMLLSQETVLSCTAKMLKLCGLKDMGDDDAAEKAAVRTFLSTFLILGHPAQVLSQVGEQEEDLVDKAKDLLLHFDRIIDDSSGPSHTVLSAQLAELSEAYSSFQAAFAAWKAHDSSFLMSNMLAQFVELDAIWQTVKDDKDGEVAADYKEGIQQNQTLVLVRLKRLAGPENAMKMIKQAIRASRKTRSKKSAAPDNKPRAAPVDEVSALGTSVMPAVSAPRPAESSSRAANGNVPAQQKLESSTILPDNRHILHELAINKEFKVDVQPRIDLRDSLIDDVSRSMQQGLDAAEEQIWVPAIAKVIYEKLLRLLTPGNPLHVLISETLDPIMIANQVKNKAFSYDRFFSFMNTILPKLCAPVRDSDVNELAANPSQDPIKQLARLYYVIDLLLLDHTNFMLQRIGPMLIEGSVDYEKNCFGTRLGNQFPVKTFKWWKAAVVKTREEPSGRAVEGNSSPAARITADRIYMHGLVDLAITTTNLEDADMPETLELDTQRLTRIRSDILRLITVSSILLTAKNLLRRDVRSLWKLESQRMWDLPFSSPAAAFVSVVESRYALPPTTKQQLTGTITRLLTDARAGQVSHPVMKVLWKKIHTHILARLVASSAEERIRTSTTASEVLGSSGMPESVARIGDIVHELGRVADVDREAHGKWYDEVAKRATEESDE
;
A
#
# COMPACT_ATOMS: atom_id res chain seq x y z
N MET A 1 -71.00 43.53 7.21
CA MET A 1 -72.11 42.78 6.60
C MET A 1 -71.50 41.49 6.08
N ARG A 2 -71.42 40.49 6.98
CA ARG A 2 -72.28 39.28 7.08
C ARG A 2 -71.84 38.21 6.08
N ASP A 3 -71.69 36.94 6.39
CA ASP A 3 -71.82 36.07 7.59
C ASP A 3 -71.34 34.67 7.07
N ASP A 4 -70.48 33.94 7.80
CA ASP A 4 -70.78 32.70 8.56
C ASP A 4 -71.04 31.44 7.70
N SER A 5 -70.75 30.17 8.04
CA SER A 5 -70.12 29.41 9.15
C SER A 5 -70.34 27.90 8.79
N TYR A 6 -69.53 26.87 9.10
CA TYR A 6 -69.33 26.06 10.35
C TYR A 6 -68.48 24.83 9.89
N SER A 7 -67.30 24.42 10.40
CA SER A 7 -66.79 23.94 11.72
C SER A 7 -67.54 22.73 12.29
N SER A 8 -66.99 21.63 12.85
CA SER A 8 -65.71 21.27 13.55
C SER A 8 -65.84 19.80 14.05
N ASP A 9 -64.87 19.01 14.55
CA ASP A 9 -63.40 18.89 14.51
C ASP A 9 -62.98 17.71 15.45
N LEU A 10 -61.71 17.31 15.38
CA LEU A 10 -60.89 16.43 16.25
C LEU A 10 -60.56 15.02 15.74
N GLY A 11 -59.51 14.98 14.90
CA GLY A 11 -58.64 13.82 14.69
C GLY A 11 -57.22 14.12 15.20
N GLY A 12 -56.62 13.13 15.87
CA GLY A 12 -55.21 13.10 16.22
C GLY A 12 -54.77 11.63 16.25
N ASP A 13 -54.28 11.16 15.11
CA ASP A 13 -53.59 9.87 14.93
C ASP A 13 -52.68 9.98 13.70
N ASP A 14 -51.59 9.23 13.73
CA ASP A 14 -50.55 9.05 12.72
C ASP A 14 -51.08 8.89 11.27
N PRO A 15 -50.20 8.99 10.27
CA PRO A 15 -50.09 7.78 9.46
C PRO A 15 -48.69 7.40 8.97
N ASP A 16 -48.58 6.09 8.93
CA ASP A 16 -47.59 5.25 8.31
C ASP A 16 -47.73 5.20 6.76
N SER A 17 -46.62 4.84 6.13
CA SER A 17 -46.47 4.22 4.82
C SER A 17 -46.80 5.01 3.53
N THR A 18 -45.76 5.17 2.69
CA THR A 18 -45.91 5.05 1.24
C THR A 18 -44.84 4.09 0.70
N HIS A 19 -45.32 3.01 0.08
CA HIS A 19 -44.62 2.26 -0.94
C HIS A 19 -44.14 3.21 -2.04
N HIS A 20 -42.90 3.06 -2.55
CA HIS A 20 -42.66 3.04 -4.00
C HIS A 20 -41.25 2.54 -4.35
N THR A 21 -41.27 1.60 -5.28
CA THR A 21 -40.20 1.03 -6.10
C THR A 21 -39.37 2.12 -6.78
N ILE A 22 -38.04 2.04 -6.72
CA ILE A 22 -37.12 2.95 -7.43
C ILE A 22 -36.32 2.17 -8.47
N SER A 23 -36.53 2.55 -9.73
CA SER A 23 -35.69 2.27 -10.89
C SER A 23 -34.86 3.52 -11.18
N GLU A 24 -33.54 3.38 -11.38
CA GLU A 24 -32.68 4.47 -11.81
C GLU A 24 -32.28 4.27 -13.28
N GLU A 25 -32.86 5.11 -14.16
CA GLU A 25 -32.31 5.46 -15.46
C GLU A 25 -31.80 6.92 -15.40
N ILE A 26 -30.66 7.11 -16.04
CA ILE A 26 -29.86 8.33 -16.14
C ILE A 26 -30.49 9.23 -17.20
N GLN A 27 -30.77 10.50 -16.87
CA GLN A 27 -31.04 11.51 -17.89
C GLN A 27 -30.49 12.89 -17.53
N ASP A 28 -29.68 13.39 -18.47
CA ASP A 28 -29.13 14.74 -18.56
C ASP A 28 -30.23 15.81 -18.54
N SER A 29 -30.00 16.89 -17.78
CA SER A 29 -30.76 18.13 -17.92
C SER A 29 -29.84 19.33 -18.03
N ILE A 30 -29.94 19.94 -19.20
CA ILE A 30 -29.40 21.21 -19.65
C ILE A 30 -30.00 22.34 -18.79
N MET A 31 -29.17 23.24 -18.27
CA MET A 31 -29.59 24.57 -17.81
C MET A 31 -28.68 25.66 -18.36
N SER A 32 -29.32 26.59 -19.06
CA SER A 32 -28.82 27.83 -19.62
C SER A 32 -28.43 28.85 -18.54
N SER A 33 -27.39 29.64 -18.78
CA SER A 33 -27.22 30.96 -18.16
C SER A 33 -26.65 31.96 -19.16
N ASP A 34 -27.49 32.92 -19.57
CA ASP A 34 -27.09 34.16 -20.24
C ASP A 34 -26.94 35.30 -19.22
N GLY A 35 -26.00 36.21 -19.49
CA GLY A 35 -25.82 37.54 -18.84
C GLY A 35 -24.84 37.55 -17.66
N GLU A 36 -23.85 38.44 -17.53
CA GLU A 36 -23.45 39.66 -18.24
C GLU A 36 -21.93 39.86 -18.07
N ALA A 37 -21.31 40.53 -19.04
CA ALA A 37 -19.91 40.90 -19.04
C ALA A 37 -19.67 42.22 -18.31
N ASN A 38 -18.62 42.31 -17.48
CA ASN A 38 -17.77 43.51 -17.42
C ASN A 38 -16.45 43.30 -16.67
N GLY A 39 -15.36 43.76 -17.28
CA GLY A 39 -14.17 44.24 -16.56
C GLY A 39 -12.92 43.35 -16.57
N VAL A 40 -12.24 43.22 -17.70
CA VAL A 40 -10.79 42.88 -17.71
C VAL A 40 -10.01 44.07 -18.27
N TYR A 41 -9.23 44.70 -17.39
CA TYR A 41 -8.27 45.77 -17.70
C TYR A 41 -7.16 45.26 -18.63
N SER A 42 -6.96 45.92 -19.77
CA SER A 42 -5.76 45.76 -20.60
C SER A 42 -4.64 46.66 -20.08
N PRO A 43 -3.40 46.16 -19.89
CA PRO A 43 -2.29 46.99 -19.43
C PRO A 43 -1.72 47.88 -20.55
N PRO A 44 -0.95 48.93 -20.21
CA PRO A 44 -0.58 50.01 -21.13
C PRO A 44 0.37 49.62 -22.28
N PRO A 45 0.31 50.33 -23.43
CA PRO A 45 0.88 49.94 -24.72
C PRO A 45 2.41 50.03 -24.86
N ARG A 46 3.16 50.15 -23.75
CA ARG A 46 4.64 50.24 -23.78
C ARG A 46 5.35 48.92 -23.47
N ILE A 47 4.62 47.87 -23.07
CA ILE A 47 5.18 46.55 -22.76
C ILE A 47 5.07 45.59 -23.96
N ALA A 48 4.05 45.75 -24.82
CA ALA A 48 3.81 44.88 -25.98
C ALA A 48 4.87 45.01 -27.11
N SER A 49 5.64 46.11 -27.13
CA SER A 49 6.63 46.37 -28.18
C SER A 49 7.99 45.67 -27.97
N ARG A 50 8.19 44.96 -26.85
CA ARG A 50 9.43 44.19 -26.59
C ARG A 50 9.36 42.71 -26.97
N ILE A 51 8.19 42.18 -27.34
CA ILE A 51 7.98 40.73 -27.55
C ILE A 51 8.16 40.30 -29.02
N TYR A 52 8.21 41.23 -29.98
CA TYR A 52 8.46 40.90 -31.39
C TYR A 52 9.81 41.45 -31.88
N LYS A 53 10.85 40.62 -31.78
CA LYS A 53 12.05 40.74 -32.64
C LYS A 53 12.05 39.55 -33.60
N SER A 54 11.83 39.78 -34.90
CA SER A 54 12.01 38.75 -35.92
C SER A 54 13.47 38.64 -36.30
N THR A 55 14.06 37.47 -36.06
CA THR A 55 15.34 37.05 -36.65
C THR A 55 15.09 36.57 -38.08
N LEU A 56 15.34 37.43 -39.08
CA LEU A 56 15.44 37.00 -40.48
C LEU A 56 16.91 36.82 -40.83
N THR A 57 17.34 35.56 -40.84
CA THR A 57 18.60 35.13 -41.45
C THR A 57 18.47 35.17 -42.97
N ARG A 58 19.41 35.92 -43.55
CA ARG A 58 19.64 36.11 -44.98
C ARG A 58 20.11 34.82 -45.64
N ARG A 59 19.51 34.43 -46.77
CA ARG A 59 20.24 33.77 -47.88
C ARG A 59 20.04 34.56 -49.15
N LYS A 60 21.14 35.17 -49.61
CA LYS A 60 21.30 35.74 -50.95
C LYS A 60 21.65 34.60 -51.91
N SER A 61 21.12 34.66 -53.13
CA SER A 61 21.82 34.22 -54.33
C SER A 61 21.91 35.38 -55.32
N SER A 62 23.00 35.34 -56.07
CA SER A 62 23.66 36.38 -56.84
C SER A 62 23.17 36.49 -58.29
N ALA A 63 23.20 37.71 -58.81
CA ALA A 63 23.49 38.15 -60.20
C ALA A 63 22.80 39.50 -60.36
N ALA A 64 23.23 40.50 -61.11
CA ALA A 64 24.41 40.88 -61.88
C ALA A 64 23.93 42.13 -62.64
N SER A 65 24.83 43.02 -63.08
CA SER A 65 24.52 44.14 -63.98
C SER A 65 23.85 45.35 -63.31
N SER A 66 24.24 46.60 -63.51
CA SER A 66 25.39 47.19 -64.19
C SER A 66 25.24 48.70 -64.05
N ARG A 67 26.40 49.37 -63.92
CA ARG A 67 26.71 50.70 -64.48
C ARG A 67 26.12 51.94 -63.81
N LEU A 68 27.06 52.76 -63.32
CA LEU A 68 27.22 54.22 -63.58
C LEU A 68 26.05 55.10 -63.07
N ASN A 69 26.24 56.22 -62.38
CA ASN A 69 27.33 57.17 -62.41
C ASN A 69 27.26 58.10 -61.18
N SER A 70 28.42 58.71 -60.91
CA SER A 70 28.72 59.79 -59.98
C SER A 70 27.95 61.11 -60.22
N MET A 71 28.28 62.09 -59.35
CA MET A 71 28.17 63.58 -59.45
C MET A 71 27.09 64.16 -58.50
N SER A 72 27.44 64.70 -57.32
CA SER A 72 28.14 65.96 -57.02
C SER A 72 27.33 67.24 -57.29
N SER A 73 27.29 68.09 -56.24
CA SER A 73 27.22 69.57 -56.22
C SER A 73 25.98 70.30 -56.77
N HIS A 74 25.35 71.15 -55.95
CA HIS A 74 25.69 72.58 -55.96
C HIS A 74 24.96 73.39 -54.88
N HIS A 75 25.76 74.20 -54.18
CA HIS A 75 25.34 75.43 -53.50
C HIS A 75 24.89 76.51 -54.51
N SER A 76 24.13 77.45 -53.96
CA SER A 76 24.00 78.87 -54.33
C SER A 76 23.32 79.27 -55.65
N SER A 77 22.23 80.03 -55.55
CA SER A 77 22.30 81.50 -55.67
C SER A 77 20.92 82.16 -55.53
N ARG A 78 20.93 83.33 -54.90
CA ARG A 78 19.88 84.35 -54.91
C ARG A 78 19.56 84.78 -56.36
N SER A 79 18.32 85.18 -56.64
CA SER A 79 18.02 86.56 -57.06
C SER A 79 16.54 86.83 -57.37
N THR A 80 16.19 88.04 -56.96
CA THR A 80 15.04 88.92 -57.21
C THR A 80 14.47 88.97 -58.63
N ARG A 81 13.15 89.24 -58.67
CA ARG A 81 12.40 90.11 -59.60
C ARG A 81 12.95 90.28 -61.03
N SER A 82 12.12 89.94 -62.01
CA SER A 82 11.79 90.89 -63.09
C SER A 82 10.39 90.62 -63.63
N ALA A 83 9.60 91.69 -63.69
CA ALA A 83 8.35 91.76 -64.40
C ALA A 83 8.65 92.22 -65.83
N HIS A 84 8.36 91.40 -66.84
CA HIS A 84 8.07 91.90 -68.17
C HIS A 84 7.29 90.89 -69.00
N GLY A 85 6.27 91.39 -69.70
CA GLY A 85 5.41 90.63 -70.58
C GLY A 85 6.20 89.89 -71.65
N GLY A 86 5.93 88.59 -71.75
CA GLY A 86 6.34 87.73 -72.86
C GLY A 86 5.12 86.92 -73.33
N PRO A 87 5.12 86.44 -74.58
CA PRO A 87 3.92 86.04 -75.32
C PRO A 87 3.12 84.95 -74.59
N GLN A 88 1.79 85.01 -74.68
CA GLN A 88 0.82 84.14 -73.99
C GLN A 88 1.17 82.63 -74.06
N SER A 89 1.88 82.19 -75.11
CA SER A 89 2.37 80.82 -75.28
C SER A 89 3.32 80.33 -74.18
N ALA A 90 4.17 81.20 -73.61
CA ALA A 90 5.08 80.82 -72.53
C ALA A 90 4.34 80.60 -71.21
N HIS A 91 3.31 81.43 -70.94
CA HIS A 91 2.45 81.28 -69.76
C HIS A 91 1.56 80.03 -69.87
N ILE A 92 1.04 79.73 -71.07
CA ILE A 92 0.29 78.49 -71.33
C ILE A 92 1.21 77.28 -71.15
N ALA A 93 2.44 77.30 -71.70
CA ALA A 93 3.40 76.20 -71.52
C ALA A 93 3.84 76.02 -70.05
N GLN A 94 3.95 77.11 -69.28
CA GLN A 94 4.23 77.03 -67.84
C GLN A 94 3.03 76.48 -67.07
N HIS A 95 1.81 76.88 -67.43
CA HIS A 95 0.59 76.36 -66.81
C HIS A 95 0.37 74.88 -67.15
N LEU A 96 0.65 74.45 -68.39
CA LEU A 96 0.59 73.05 -68.80
C LEU A 96 1.64 72.21 -68.07
N ARG A 97 2.87 72.72 -67.90
CA ARG A 97 3.91 72.05 -67.08
C ARG A 97 3.53 71.98 -65.61
N ARG A 98 2.94 73.04 -65.06
CA ARG A 98 2.42 73.04 -63.68
C ARG A 98 1.27 72.05 -63.53
N ALA A 99 0.36 71.99 -64.51
CA ALA A 99 -0.76 71.07 -64.54
C ALA A 99 -0.26 69.62 -64.61
N SER A 100 0.70 69.30 -65.48
CA SER A 100 1.27 67.95 -65.58
C SER A 100 2.03 67.53 -64.32
N ILE A 101 2.73 68.46 -63.64
CA ILE A 101 3.36 68.19 -62.33
C ILE A 101 2.30 67.94 -61.26
N ILE A 102 1.22 68.72 -61.22
CA ILE A 102 0.12 68.49 -60.27
C ILE A 102 -0.57 67.15 -60.56
N GLU A 103 -0.80 66.82 -61.82
CA GLU A 103 -1.39 65.57 -62.26
C GLU A 103 -0.51 64.36 -61.91
N SER A 104 0.80 64.43 -62.14
CA SER A 104 1.74 63.38 -61.71
C SER A 104 1.78 63.21 -60.19
N ARG A 105 1.61 64.29 -59.42
CA ARG A 105 1.51 64.22 -57.95
C ARG A 105 0.18 63.64 -57.50
N LYS A 106 -0.93 63.98 -58.18
CA LYS A 106 -2.26 63.38 -57.94
C LYS A 106 -2.23 61.88 -58.24
N ALA A 107 -1.63 61.45 -59.34
CA ALA A 107 -1.45 60.04 -59.69
C ALA A 107 -0.66 59.29 -58.60
N LYS A 108 0.48 59.83 -58.15
CA LYS A 108 1.26 59.24 -57.04
C LYS A 108 0.50 59.20 -55.72
N ALA A 109 -0.39 60.16 -55.45
CA ALA A 109 -1.25 60.14 -54.27
C ALA A 109 -2.35 59.07 -54.40
N ALA A 110 -2.93 58.92 -55.60
CA ALA A 110 -3.91 57.87 -55.90
C ALA A 110 -3.29 56.46 -55.76
N ASP A 111 -2.07 56.25 -56.25
CA ASP A 111 -1.36 54.97 -56.09
C ASP A 111 -1.09 54.61 -54.63
N ARG A 112 -0.72 55.61 -53.80
CA ARG A 112 -0.55 55.41 -52.35
C ARG A 112 -1.86 55.07 -51.68
N ASN A 113 -2.96 55.69 -52.10
CA ASN A 113 -4.28 55.39 -51.55
C ASN A 113 -4.75 53.97 -51.95
N ALA A 114 -4.58 53.58 -53.21
CA ALA A 114 -4.88 52.23 -53.68
C ALA A 114 -4.03 51.16 -52.95
N HIS A 115 -2.76 51.46 -52.66
CA HIS A 115 -1.92 50.59 -51.84
C HIS A 115 -2.42 50.50 -50.40
N ALA A 116 -2.85 51.62 -49.80
CA ALA A 116 -3.42 51.63 -48.46
C ALA A 116 -4.70 50.79 -48.38
N GLU A 117 -5.58 50.87 -49.39
CA GLU A 117 -6.77 50.00 -49.48
C GLU A 117 -6.41 48.54 -49.68
N LYS A 118 -5.43 48.21 -50.53
CA LYS A 118 -4.95 46.84 -50.72
C LYS A 118 -4.39 46.24 -49.43
N VAL A 119 -3.64 47.03 -48.65
CA VAL A 119 -3.15 46.62 -47.33
C VAL A 119 -4.31 46.46 -46.36
N ARG A 120 -5.29 47.36 -46.36
CA ARG A 120 -6.51 47.27 -45.54
C ARG A 120 -7.31 46.00 -45.85
N LEU A 121 -7.50 45.68 -47.13
CA LEU A 121 -8.19 44.46 -47.58
C LEU A 121 -7.40 43.21 -47.21
N ARG A 122 -6.07 43.21 -47.38
CA ARG A 122 -5.22 42.09 -46.95
C ARG A 122 -5.23 41.91 -45.42
N ALA A 123 -5.25 43.01 -44.66
CA ALA A 123 -5.38 42.98 -43.21
C ALA A 123 -6.77 42.50 -42.78
N ALA A 124 -7.83 42.91 -43.48
CA ALA A 124 -9.19 42.44 -43.27
C ALA A 124 -9.32 40.93 -43.57
N MET A 125 -8.73 40.44 -44.67
CA MET A 125 -8.68 39.02 -44.99
C MET A 125 -7.89 38.21 -43.97
N ASN A 126 -6.74 38.72 -43.49
CA ASN A 126 -5.99 38.06 -42.42
C ASN A 126 -6.69 38.12 -41.05
N LYS A 127 -7.58 39.10 -40.83
CA LYS A 127 -8.42 39.18 -39.63
C LYS A 127 -9.66 38.29 -39.72
N ALA A 128 -10.19 38.09 -40.94
CA ALA A 128 -11.32 37.19 -41.23
C ALA A 128 -10.88 35.73 -41.40
N ALA A 129 -9.59 35.45 -41.61
CA ALA A 129 -9.04 34.10 -41.58
C ALA A 129 -9.25 33.50 -40.17
N PRO A 130 -9.91 32.34 -40.05
CA PRO A 130 -10.25 31.76 -38.75
C PRO A 130 -8.97 31.44 -37.97
N ARG A 131 -8.74 32.14 -36.86
CA ARG A 131 -7.60 31.90 -35.97
C ARG A 131 -7.92 30.72 -35.06
N VAL A 132 -7.27 29.58 -35.27
CA VAL A 132 -6.92 28.53 -34.27
C VAL A 132 -8.08 27.84 -33.50
N THR A 133 -9.30 28.39 -33.46
CA THR A 133 -10.46 27.82 -32.76
C THR A 133 -11.08 26.62 -33.50
N ALA A 134 -11.02 26.59 -34.83
CA ALA A 134 -11.43 25.42 -35.62
C ALA A 134 -10.58 24.17 -35.29
N ASN A 135 -9.28 24.37 -35.04
CA ASN A 135 -8.38 23.27 -34.66
C ASN A 135 -8.63 22.78 -33.22
N SER A 136 -9.16 23.60 -32.31
CA SER A 136 -9.51 23.15 -30.97
C SER A 136 -10.78 22.31 -30.95
N GLU A 137 -11.77 22.65 -31.79
CA GLU A 137 -13.01 21.87 -31.93
C GLU A 137 -12.74 20.52 -32.60
N GLU A 138 -11.98 20.49 -33.70
CA GLU A 138 -11.56 19.23 -34.33
C GLU A 138 -10.72 18.35 -33.39
N ARG A 139 -9.83 18.96 -32.58
CA ARG A 139 -9.08 18.23 -31.55
C ARG A 139 -9.96 17.74 -30.41
N ALA A 140 -10.96 18.51 -30.00
CA ALA A 140 -11.91 18.10 -28.97
C ALA A 140 -12.76 16.90 -29.43
N ILE A 141 -13.25 16.93 -30.67
CA ILE A 141 -13.99 15.82 -31.28
C ILE A 141 -13.09 14.60 -31.45
N ALA A 142 -11.84 14.78 -31.91
CA ALA A 142 -10.88 13.69 -32.01
C ALA A 142 -10.54 13.07 -30.63
N ALA A 143 -10.44 13.88 -29.58
CA ALA A 143 -10.21 13.42 -28.21
C ALA A 143 -11.43 12.67 -27.64
N GLN A 144 -12.65 13.13 -27.93
CA GLN A 144 -13.88 12.43 -27.56
C GLN A 144 -13.98 11.07 -28.25
N GLN A 145 -13.73 11.00 -29.56
CA GLN A 145 -13.74 9.74 -30.30
C GLN A 145 -12.65 8.77 -29.81
N ALA A 146 -11.47 9.27 -29.42
CA ALA A 146 -10.42 8.43 -28.84
C ALA A 146 -10.85 7.86 -27.46
N ARG A 147 -11.49 8.67 -26.62
CA ARG A 147 -12.03 8.24 -25.32
C ARG A 147 -13.13 7.19 -25.49
N GLU A 148 -14.05 7.40 -26.43
CA GLU A 148 -15.12 6.45 -26.71
C GLU A 148 -14.60 5.12 -27.22
N ARG A 149 -13.59 5.12 -28.10
CA ARG A 149 -12.93 3.89 -28.57
C ARG A 149 -12.24 3.15 -27.43
N TYR A 150 -11.57 3.87 -26.54
CA TYR A 150 -10.93 3.26 -25.36
C TYR A 150 -11.98 2.65 -24.42
N LEU A 151 -13.06 3.37 -24.12
CA LEU A 151 -14.15 2.85 -23.30
C LEU A 151 -14.85 1.65 -23.94
N ALA A 152 -15.00 1.65 -25.27
CA ALA A 152 -15.54 0.50 -26.00
C ALA A 152 -14.61 -0.72 -25.91
N GLN A 153 -13.29 -0.52 -26.00
CA GLN A 153 -12.31 -1.58 -25.83
C GLN A 153 -12.32 -2.13 -24.40
N VAL A 154 -12.40 -1.27 -23.38
CA VAL A 154 -12.52 -1.70 -21.98
C VAL A 154 -13.82 -2.47 -21.77
N LYS A 155 -14.95 -1.99 -22.30
CA LYS A 155 -16.22 -2.72 -22.24
C LYS A 155 -16.15 -4.10 -22.92
N ALA A 156 -15.49 -4.19 -24.07
CA ALA A 156 -15.30 -5.45 -24.77
C ALA A 156 -14.42 -6.43 -23.97
N ASN A 157 -13.32 -5.94 -23.38
CA ASN A 157 -12.45 -6.75 -22.54
C ASN A 157 -13.17 -7.25 -21.28
N CYS A 158 -13.89 -6.36 -20.57
CA CYS A 158 -14.69 -6.75 -19.42
C CYS A 158 -15.81 -7.74 -19.80
N ALA A 159 -16.43 -7.59 -20.97
CA ALA A 159 -17.43 -8.54 -21.45
C ALA A 159 -16.84 -9.93 -21.72
N GLU A 160 -15.64 -10.00 -22.32
CA GLU A 160 -14.93 -11.27 -22.52
C GLU A 160 -14.47 -11.89 -21.20
N GLU A 161 -14.01 -11.11 -20.21
CA GLU A 161 -13.71 -11.62 -18.87
C GLU A 161 -14.95 -12.19 -18.19
N VAL A 162 -16.07 -11.47 -18.19
CA VAL A 162 -17.33 -11.97 -17.64
C VAL A 162 -17.79 -13.24 -18.35
N LYS A 163 -17.60 -13.33 -19.68
CA LYS A 163 -17.91 -14.53 -20.46
C LYS A 163 -17.02 -15.71 -20.09
N ARG A 164 -15.72 -15.49 -19.84
CA ARG A 164 -14.80 -16.50 -19.32
C ARG A 164 -15.20 -16.96 -17.92
N SER A 165 -15.50 -16.02 -17.02
CA SER A 165 -15.98 -16.35 -15.66
C SER A 165 -17.28 -17.15 -15.69
N LYS A 166 -18.22 -16.80 -16.58
CA LYS A 166 -19.46 -17.57 -16.78
C LYS A 166 -19.19 -18.97 -17.30
N ARG A 167 -18.30 -19.13 -18.29
CA ARG A 167 -17.91 -20.44 -18.82
C ARG A 167 -17.28 -21.33 -17.75
N VAL A 168 -16.39 -20.78 -16.92
CA VAL A 168 -15.78 -21.50 -15.79
C VAL A 168 -16.85 -21.88 -14.76
N ALA A 169 -17.81 -21.00 -14.48
CA ALA A 169 -18.91 -21.30 -13.57
C ALA A 169 -19.82 -22.41 -14.11
N GLU A 170 -20.10 -22.43 -15.41
CA GLU A 170 -20.86 -23.50 -16.09
C GLU A 170 -20.09 -24.83 -16.05
N GLU A 171 -18.80 -24.84 -16.39
CA GLU A 171 -17.95 -26.03 -16.34
C GLU A 171 -17.85 -26.60 -14.91
N GLN A 172 -17.70 -25.74 -13.90
CA GLN A 172 -17.73 -26.17 -12.50
C GLN A 172 -19.10 -26.73 -12.09
N ARG A 173 -20.19 -26.17 -12.60
CA ARG A 173 -21.55 -26.68 -12.34
C ARG A 173 -21.74 -28.05 -12.99
N GLU A 174 -21.28 -28.24 -14.22
CA GLU A 174 -21.31 -29.52 -14.93
C GLU A 174 -20.45 -30.57 -14.23
N LYS A 175 -19.23 -30.20 -13.80
CA LYS A 175 -18.35 -31.09 -13.04
C LYS A 175 -18.98 -31.55 -11.72
N ARG A 176 -19.56 -30.63 -10.94
CA ARG A 176 -20.30 -30.97 -9.71
C ARG A 176 -21.51 -31.86 -9.99
N ALA A 177 -22.22 -31.62 -11.09
CA ALA A 177 -23.34 -32.46 -11.50
C ALA A 177 -22.88 -33.88 -11.88
N ALA A 178 -21.77 -34.00 -12.61
CA ALA A 178 -21.17 -35.29 -12.98
C ALA A 178 -20.66 -36.07 -11.75
N GLU A 179 -20.00 -35.41 -10.80
CA GLU A 179 -19.59 -36.02 -9.54
C GLU A 179 -20.79 -36.53 -8.72
N HIS A 180 -21.89 -35.78 -8.71
CA HIS A 180 -23.11 -36.20 -8.03
C HIS A 180 -23.82 -37.36 -8.73
N LEU A 181 -23.78 -37.43 -10.07
CA LEU A 181 -24.28 -38.58 -10.82
C LEU A 181 -23.44 -39.82 -10.56
N LYS A 182 -22.11 -39.69 -10.57
CA LYS A 182 -21.20 -40.80 -10.24
C LYS A 182 -21.42 -41.31 -8.81
N LEU A 183 -21.62 -40.41 -7.85
CA LEU A 183 -21.93 -40.81 -6.47
C LEU A 183 -23.27 -41.57 -6.38
N LYS A 184 -24.27 -41.18 -7.17
CA LYS A 184 -25.54 -41.93 -7.26
C LYS A 184 -25.33 -43.32 -7.87
N GLU A 185 -24.57 -43.42 -8.96
CA GLU A 185 -24.23 -44.72 -9.58
C GLU A 185 -23.48 -45.61 -8.60
N ASP A 186 -22.47 -45.10 -7.88
CA ASP A 186 -21.74 -45.84 -6.84
C ASP A 186 -22.67 -46.32 -5.71
N MET A 187 -23.66 -45.51 -5.32
CA MET A 187 -24.66 -45.89 -4.33
C MET A 187 -25.60 -46.98 -4.87
N GLU A 188 -26.06 -46.85 -6.11
CA GLU A 188 -26.90 -47.85 -6.79
C GLU A 188 -26.16 -49.18 -6.96
N GLU A 189 -24.87 -49.15 -7.32
CA GLU A 189 -24.01 -50.34 -7.40
C GLU A 189 -23.84 -51.01 -6.04
N ARG A 190 -23.60 -50.23 -4.98
CA ARG A 190 -23.52 -50.77 -3.60
C ARG A 190 -24.85 -51.36 -3.15
N HIS A 191 -25.97 -50.73 -3.49
CA HIS A 191 -27.30 -51.27 -3.22
C HIS A 191 -27.54 -52.57 -3.99
N ALA A 192 -27.19 -52.63 -5.27
CA ALA A 192 -27.32 -53.83 -6.09
C ALA A 192 -26.41 -54.98 -5.61
N GLU A 193 -25.19 -54.67 -5.15
CA GLU A 193 -24.28 -55.65 -4.58
C GLU A 193 -24.77 -56.15 -3.20
N ALA A 194 -25.34 -55.27 -2.38
CA ALA A 194 -25.99 -55.64 -1.12
C ALA A 194 -27.23 -56.53 -1.36
N GLU A 195 -28.03 -56.25 -2.38
CA GLU A 195 -29.16 -57.09 -2.79
C GLU A 195 -28.70 -58.45 -3.31
N LYS A 196 -27.63 -58.51 -4.12
CA LYS A 196 -27.01 -59.78 -4.53
C LYS A 196 -26.50 -60.58 -3.33
N ARG A 197 -25.84 -59.94 -2.37
CA ARG A 197 -25.40 -60.60 -1.11
C ARG A 197 -26.60 -61.10 -0.30
N LYS A 198 -27.67 -60.32 -0.21
CA LYS A 198 -28.91 -60.71 0.48
C LYS A 198 -29.58 -61.90 -0.22
N ALA A 199 -29.62 -61.93 -1.55
CA ALA A 199 -30.15 -63.04 -2.33
C ALA A 199 -29.32 -64.32 -2.16
N LEU A 200 -27.99 -64.21 -2.14
CA LEU A 200 -27.09 -65.34 -1.86
C LEU A 200 -27.25 -65.87 -0.42
N LEU A 201 -27.44 -64.97 0.56
CA LEU A 201 -27.76 -65.36 1.94
C LEU A 201 -29.13 -66.02 2.07
N GLN A 202 -30.14 -65.59 1.30
CA GLN A 202 -31.44 -66.26 1.25
C GLN A 202 -31.37 -67.63 0.56
N GLN A 203 -30.56 -67.80 -0.49
CA GLN A 203 -30.32 -69.10 -1.13
C GLN A 203 -29.58 -70.09 -0.21
N SER A 204 -28.69 -69.60 0.65
CA SER A 204 -27.93 -70.43 1.59
C SER A 204 -28.68 -70.78 2.88
N GLN A 205 -29.88 -70.22 3.12
CA GLN A 205 -30.77 -70.60 4.24
C GLN A 205 -31.48 -71.94 4.00
N ARG A 206 -30.72 -73.01 3.77
CA ARG A 206 -31.16 -74.40 3.98
C ARG A 206 -30.02 -75.27 4.49
N ARG A 207 -29.39 -74.88 5.60
CA ARG A 207 -28.72 -75.86 6.48
C ARG A 207 -29.03 -75.56 7.94
N ALA A 208 -29.60 -76.58 8.58
CA ALA A 208 -30.00 -76.58 9.97
C ALA A 208 -28.80 -76.38 10.89
N ARG A 209 -29.03 -75.61 11.96
CA ARG A 209 -28.09 -75.39 13.07
C ARG A 209 -27.77 -76.72 13.75
N THR A 210 -26.49 -77.05 13.86
CA THR A 210 -25.98 -77.92 14.94
C THR A 210 -24.93 -77.17 15.73
N ILE A 211 -25.16 -77.20 17.04
CA ILE A 211 -24.39 -76.63 18.13
C ILE A 211 -23.11 -77.46 18.33
N SER A 212 -21.94 -76.82 18.43
CA SER A 212 -20.87 -77.21 19.36
C SER A 212 -19.65 -76.27 19.31
N LEU A 213 -19.40 -75.60 20.44
CA LEU A 213 -18.15 -75.32 21.17
C LEU A 213 -16.89 -74.74 20.45
N PRO A 214 -16.15 -73.83 21.11
CA PRO A 214 -15.00 -73.12 20.54
C PRO A 214 -13.74 -73.99 20.56
N SER A 215 -13.23 -74.33 19.36
CA SER A 215 -11.94 -74.98 19.19
C SER A 215 -10.85 -73.92 19.04
N VAL A 216 -9.87 -73.99 19.93
CA VAL A 216 -8.62 -73.23 19.90
C VAL A 216 -7.85 -73.59 18.62
N GLU A 217 -7.76 -72.67 17.66
CA GLU A 217 -6.90 -72.84 16.49
C GLU A 217 -5.45 -72.47 16.84
N GLU A 218 -4.67 -73.50 17.16
CA GLU A 218 -3.21 -73.43 17.13
C GLU A 218 -2.74 -73.23 15.68
N LYS A 219 -2.04 -72.12 15.43
CA LYS A 219 -1.32 -71.84 14.17
C LYS A 219 -0.27 -72.92 13.92
N LYS A 220 -0.62 -73.94 13.12
CA LYS A 220 0.36 -74.81 12.45
C LYS A 220 1.11 -74.00 11.40
N VAL A 221 2.39 -73.74 11.68
CA VAL A 221 3.38 -73.26 10.71
C VAL A 221 3.56 -74.34 9.65
N ILE A 222 3.10 -74.07 8.43
CA ILE A 222 3.35 -74.93 7.26
C ILE A 222 4.80 -74.70 6.84
N ALA A 223 5.69 -75.64 7.13
CA ALA A 223 7.03 -75.68 6.60
C ALA A 223 6.98 -75.93 5.08
N TYR A 224 7.35 -74.91 4.29
CA TYR A 224 7.40 -74.99 2.84
C TYR A 224 8.62 -75.81 2.41
N VAL A 225 8.42 -77.07 2.03
CA VAL A 225 9.46 -77.92 1.44
C VAL A 225 9.78 -77.39 0.03
N TRP A 226 10.93 -76.74 -0.14
CA TRP A 226 11.44 -76.29 -1.44
C TRP A 226 11.79 -77.51 -2.32
N LYS A 227 11.13 -77.65 -3.47
CA LYS A 227 11.59 -78.54 -4.56
C LYS A 227 12.59 -77.77 -5.44
N PRO A 228 13.68 -78.40 -5.93
CA PRO A 228 14.66 -77.72 -6.78
C PRO A 228 14.02 -77.32 -8.13
N LYS A 229 14.10 -76.03 -8.46
CA LYS A 229 13.68 -75.47 -9.75
C LYS A 229 14.73 -75.78 -10.82
N ASN A 230 14.28 -76.02 -12.06
CA ASN A 230 15.13 -76.13 -13.25
C ASN A 230 16.25 -75.08 -13.25
N HIS A 231 17.48 -75.44 -13.67
CA HIS A 231 18.65 -74.55 -13.66
C HIS A 231 18.37 -73.18 -14.30
N ASP A 232 17.58 -73.13 -15.38
CA ASP A 232 17.17 -71.88 -16.03
C ASP A 232 16.27 -70.99 -15.18
N GLN A 233 15.35 -71.58 -14.41
CA GLN A 233 14.49 -70.81 -13.50
C GLN A 233 15.29 -70.32 -12.29
N ALA A 234 16.23 -71.13 -11.77
CA ALA A 234 17.15 -70.70 -10.73
C ALA A 234 18.05 -69.55 -11.22
N ALA A 235 18.62 -69.66 -12.42
CA ALA A 235 19.42 -68.61 -13.04
C ALA A 235 18.61 -67.31 -13.22
N ARG A 236 17.36 -67.38 -13.70
CA ARG A 236 16.48 -66.20 -13.83
C ARG A 236 16.14 -65.56 -12.49
N ILE A 237 15.93 -66.35 -11.44
CA ILE A 237 15.65 -65.83 -10.09
C ILE A 237 16.91 -65.16 -9.51
N ILE A 238 18.07 -65.77 -9.67
CA ILE A 238 19.36 -65.22 -9.23
C ILE A 238 19.68 -63.94 -10.02
N GLN A 239 19.49 -63.93 -11.33
CA GLN A 239 19.68 -62.74 -12.17
C GLN A 239 18.73 -61.62 -11.77
N ARG A 240 17.44 -61.90 -11.55
CA ARG A 240 16.48 -60.89 -11.05
C ARG A 240 16.86 -60.38 -9.66
N ALA A 241 17.25 -61.27 -8.75
CA ALA A 241 17.70 -60.89 -7.41
C ALA A 241 18.97 -60.04 -7.45
N TRP A 242 19.92 -60.37 -8.33
CA TRP A 242 21.14 -59.61 -8.55
C TRP A 242 20.86 -58.24 -9.18
N GLN A 243 20.03 -58.18 -10.22
CA GLN A 243 19.60 -56.92 -10.85
C GLN A 243 18.85 -56.02 -9.85
N ASN A 244 17.95 -56.58 -9.04
CA ASN A 244 17.24 -55.83 -8.00
C ASN A 244 18.20 -55.34 -6.90
N ARG A 245 19.21 -56.14 -6.54
CA ARG A 245 20.25 -55.72 -5.60
C ARG A 245 21.10 -54.58 -6.17
N GLN A 246 21.50 -54.66 -7.44
CA GLN A 246 22.27 -53.59 -8.09
C GLN A 246 21.47 -52.29 -8.18
N ARG A 247 20.19 -52.36 -8.57
CA ARG A 247 19.28 -51.20 -8.58
C ARG A 247 19.20 -50.54 -7.21
N ARG A 248 19.01 -51.32 -6.15
CA ARG A 248 18.99 -50.81 -4.76
C ARG A 248 20.29 -50.11 -4.37
N ILE A 249 21.44 -50.66 -4.75
CA ILE A 249 22.74 -50.03 -4.46
C ILE A 249 22.83 -48.66 -5.14
N THR A 250 22.46 -48.57 -6.42
CA THR A 250 22.48 -47.29 -7.15
C THR A 250 21.49 -46.27 -6.58
N ILE A 251 20.29 -46.70 -6.18
CA ILE A 251 19.30 -45.82 -5.54
C ILE A 251 19.81 -45.30 -4.19
N GLN A 252 20.42 -46.19 -3.38
CA GLN A 252 21.02 -45.80 -2.10
C GLN A 252 22.24 -44.88 -2.28
N GLU A 253 23.07 -45.10 -3.31
CA GLU A 253 24.19 -44.21 -3.65
C GLU A 253 23.71 -42.80 -4.01
N PHE A 254 22.58 -42.68 -4.73
CA PHE A 254 21.97 -41.39 -5.05
C PHE A 254 21.33 -40.71 -3.84
N LEU A 255 20.55 -41.45 -3.02
CA LEU A 255 19.94 -40.91 -1.81
C LEU A 255 20.97 -40.41 -0.78
N ARG A 256 22.16 -41.02 -0.73
CA ARG A 256 23.29 -40.56 0.09
C ARG A 256 23.83 -39.19 -0.30
N LEU A 257 23.57 -38.71 -1.52
CA LEU A 257 23.96 -37.36 -1.94
C LEU A 257 23.10 -36.27 -1.28
N GLY A 258 21.95 -36.62 -0.71
CA GLY A 258 21.08 -35.66 0.00
C GLY A 258 20.49 -34.56 -0.90
N LEU A 259 20.43 -34.80 -2.22
CA LEU A 259 19.91 -33.87 -3.21
C LEU A 259 18.37 -33.88 -3.20
N THR A 260 17.77 -33.11 -2.30
CA THR A 260 16.32 -32.85 -2.27
C THR A 260 16.05 -31.36 -2.53
N VAL A 261 14.86 -31.04 -3.05
CA VAL A 261 14.47 -29.64 -3.32
C VAL A 261 14.57 -28.78 -2.05
N ASP A 262 14.17 -29.33 -0.89
CA ASP A 262 14.26 -28.65 0.41
C ASP A 262 15.70 -28.48 0.92
N ALA A 263 16.60 -29.44 0.64
CA ALA A 263 18.01 -29.30 0.99
C ALA A 263 18.68 -28.21 0.14
N VAL A 264 18.38 -28.16 -1.16
CA VAL A 264 18.94 -27.18 -2.10
C VAL A 264 18.47 -25.76 -1.76
N GLN A 265 17.21 -25.56 -1.33
CA GLN A 265 16.70 -24.25 -0.93
C GLN A 265 17.39 -23.66 0.31
N LYS A 266 17.92 -24.51 1.20
CA LYS A 266 18.58 -24.10 2.45
C LYS A 266 20.06 -23.79 2.30
N THR A 267 20.69 -24.31 1.25
CA THR A 267 22.11 -24.09 0.92
C THR A 267 22.30 -22.85 0.03
N SER A 268 23.48 -22.24 0.02
CA SER A 268 23.76 -21.09 -0.85
C SER A 268 23.91 -21.54 -2.31
N PHE A 269 23.56 -20.67 -3.27
CA PHE A 269 23.65 -21.00 -4.70
C PHE A 269 25.07 -21.35 -5.17
N GLU A 270 26.09 -20.70 -4.62
CA GLU A 270 27.49 -20.95 -4.97
C GLU A 270 27.93 -22.34 -4.48
N ASP A 271 27.54 -22.72 -3.26
CA ASP A 271 27.82 -24.03 -2.69
C ASP A 271 27.07 -25.16 -3.43
N VAL A 272 25.81 -24.92 -3.80
CA VAL A 272 25.01 -25.86 -4.62
C VAL A 272 25.60 -26.02 -6.00
N SER A 273 25.98 -24.92 -6.67
CA SER A 273 26.61 -24.97 -7.98
C SER A 273 27.95 -25.71 -7.93
N MET A 274 28.72 -25.54 -6.85
CA MET A 274 29.95 -26.29 -6.63
C MET A 274 29.67 -27.78 -6.43
N LEU A 275 28.67 -28.13 -5.61
CA LEU A 275 28.25 -29.51 -5.36
C LEU A 275 27.75 -30.22 -6.63
N LEU A 276 26.93 -29.55 -7.45
CA LEU A 276 26.43 -30.08 -8.72
C LEU A 276 27.50 -30.21 -9.81
N SER A 277 28.62 -29.49 -9.66
CA SER A 277 29.77 -29.60 -10.56
C SER A 277 30.71 -30.77 -10.22
N GLN A 278 30.53 -31.41 -9.06
CA GLN A 278 31.38 -32.54 -8.63
C GLN A 278 31.16 -33.78 -9.51
N GLU A 279 32.26 -34.45 -9.87
CA GLU A 279 32.25 -35.62 -10.74
C GLU A 279 31.50 -36.82 -10.12
N THR A 280 31.52 -36.93 -8.79
CA THR A 280 30.78 -37.95 -8.02
C THR A 280 29.27 -37.80 -8.20
N VAL A 281 28.75 -36.57 -8.13
CA VAL A 281 27.33 -36.25 -8.32
C VAL A 281 26.91 -36.52 -9.77
N LEU A 282 27.72 -36.11 -10.74
CA LEU A 282 27.47 -36.36 -12.17
C LEU A 282 27.46 -37.86 -12.51
N SER A 283 28.35 -38.65 -11.91
CA SER A 283 28.39 -40.11 -12.15
C SER A 283 27.21 -40.84 -11.51
N CYS A 284 26.84 -40.49 -10.27
CA CYS A 284 25.70 -41.10 -9.57
C CYS A 284 24.35 -40.75 -10.24
N THR A 285 24.17 -39.50 -10.65
CA THR A 285 22.98 -39.05 -11.40
C THR A 285 22.88 -39.72 -12.77
N ALA A 286 24.01 -39.90 -13.48
CA ALA A 286 24.05 -40.65 -14.73
C ALA A 286 23.60 -42.12 -14.57
N LYS A 287 24.08 -42.81 -13.52
CA LYS A 287 23.65 -44.18 -13.20
C LYS A 287 22.15 -44.24 -12.89
N MET A 288 21.61 -43.25 -12.19
CA MET A 288 20.18 -43.16 -11.85
C MET A 288 19.30 -42.94 -13.08
N LEU A 289 19.70 -42.02 -13.98
CA LEU A 289 18.98 -41.77 -15.22
C LEU A 289 18.99 -43.00 -16.16
N LYS A 290 20.09 -43.77 -16.17
CA LYS A 290 20.18 -45.07 -16.86
C LYS A 290 19.21 -46.11 -16.29
N LEU A 291 19.03 -46.15 -14.96
CA LEU A 291 18.04 -47.04 -14.32
C LEU A 291 16.59 -46.65 -14.61
N CYS A 292 16.31 -45.36 -14.81
CA CYS A 292 14.99 -44.84 -15.12
C CYS A 292 14.60 -44.97 -16.60
N GLY A 293 15.43 -45.62 -17.43
CA GLY A 293 15.14 -45.81 -18.86
C GLY A 293 15.13 -44.51 -19.67
N LEU A 294 15.63 -43.40 -19.11
CA LEU A 294 15.64 -42.09 -19.77
C LEU A 294 16.69 -41.99 -20.88
N LYS A 295 17.58 -42.98 -21.03
CA LYS A 295 18.39 -43.19 -22.25
C LYS A 295 19.09 -44.56 -22.31
N ASP A 296 18.89 -45.27 -23.42
CA ASP A 296 19.76 -46.38 -23.87
C ASP A 296 20.94 -45.83 -24.70
N MET A 297 22.07 -46.52 -24.58
CA MET A 297 23.44 -46.17 -24.97
C MET A 297 23.66 -45.41 -26.29
N GLY A 298 24.52 -44.39 -26.23
CA GLY A 298 25.46 -44.02 -27.29
C GLY A 298 26.76 -43.56 -26.63
N ASP A 299 27.91 -44.01 -27.13
CA ASP A 299 29.28 -43.78 -26.60
C ASP A 299 29.77 -42.31 -26.73
N ASP A 300 28.89 -41.34 -26.50
CA ASP A 300 29.23 -39.92 -26.53
C ASP A 300 29.14 -39.31 -25.12
N ASP A 301 30.25 -39.46 -24.38
CA ASP A 301 30.45 -38.95 -23.01
C ASP A 301 30.04 -37.48 -22.86
N ALA A 302 30.19 -36.67 -23.92
CA ALA A 302 29.85 -35.25 -23.92
C ALA A 302 28.32 -35.03 -23.87
N ALA A 303 27.56 -35.82 -24.63
CA ALA A 303 26.10 -35.75 -24.65
C ALA A 303 25.49 -36.30 -23.36
N GLU A 304 26.09 -37.35 -22.77
CA GLU A 304 25.69 -37.88 -21.46
C GLU A 304 25.86 -36.82 -20.37
N LYS A 305 27.03 -36.16 -20.33
CA LYS A 305 27.28 -35.07 -19.36
C LYS A 305 26.38 -33.86 -19.59
N ALA A 306 25.98 -33.54 -20.83
CA ALA A 306 25.04 -32.46 -21.11
C ALA A 306 23.61 -32.78 -20.64
N ALA A 307 23.15 -34.01 -20.84
CA ALA A 307 21.83 -34.48 -20.40
C ALA A 307 21.73 -34.52 -18.87
N VAL A 308 22.78 -35.01 -18.19
CA VAL A 308 22.88 -35.01 -16.73
C VAL A 308 22.86 -33.59 -16.18
N ARG A 309 23.61 -32.65 -16.78
CA ARG A 309 23.57 -31.23 -16.36
C ARG A 309 22.21 -30.58 -16.60
N THR A 310 21.53 -30.96 -17.68
CA THR A 310 20.18 -30.48 -17.97
C THR A 310 19.18 -31.00 -16.94
N PHE A 311 19.30 -32.28 -16.54
CA PHE A 311 18.50 -32.82 -15.45
C PHE A 311 18.84 -32.13 -14.11
N LEU A 312 20.11 -31.99 -13.75
CA LEU A 312 20.51 -31.30 -12.52
C LEU A 312 20.08 -29.82 -12.46
N SER A 313 19.89 -29.19 -13.61
CA SER A 313 19.38 -27.82 -13.68
C SER A 313 17.95 -27.69 -13.14
N THR A 314 17.15 -28.77 -13.12
CA THR A 314 15.80 -28.74 -12.51
C THR A 314 15.87 -28.42 -11.02
N PHE A 315 16.85 -28.99 -10.31
CA PHE A 315 17.08 -28.72 -8.89
C PHE A 315 17.56 -27.28 -8.65
N LEU A 316 18.33 -26.70 -9.56
CA LEU A 316 18.74 -25.29 -9.47
C LEU A 316 17.56 -24.34 -9.74
N ILE A 317 16.75 -24.63 -10.75
CA ILE A 317 15.58 -23.82 -11.11
C ILE A 317 14.56 -23.80 -9.96
N LEU A 318 14.36 -24.92 -9.27
CA LEU A 318 13.42 -25.03 -8.15
C LEU A 318 14.00 -24.59 -6.79
N GLY A 319 15.32 -24.70 -6.62
CA GLY A 319 16.01 -24.31 -5.40
C GLY A 319 16.27 -22.81 -5.30
N HIS A 320 16.68 -22.16 -6.39
CA HIS A 320 17.01 -20.74 -6.42
C HIS A 320 16.45 -20.04 -7.67
N PRO A 321 15.10 -19.94 -7.82
CA PRO A 321 14.49 -19.36 -9.00
C PRO A 321 14.90 -17.90 -9.22
N ALA A 322 15.04 -17.11 -8.16
CA ALA A 322 15.40 -15.69 -8.24
C ALA A 322 16.82 -15.41 -8.75
N GLN A 323 17.73 -16.39 -8.65
CA GLN A 323 19.11 -16.24 -9.11
C GLN A 323 19.33 -16.85 -10.50
N VAL A 324 18.49 -17.82 -10.88
CA VAL A 324 18.55 -18.51 -12.18
C VAL A 324 17.69 -17.83 -13.25
N LEU A 325 16.55 -17.26 -12.86
CA LEU A 325 15.59 -16.60 -13.76
C LEU A 325 15.70 -15.08 -13.60
N SER A 326 16.14 -14.39 -14.64
CA SER A 326 16.37 -12.93 -14.61
C SER A 326 15.09 -12.10 -14.74
N GLN A 327 14.00 -12.69 -15.26
CA GLN A 327 12.67 -12.10 -15.41
C GLN A 327 11.59 -13.15 -15.14
N VAL A 328 10.44 -12.73 -14.61
CA VAL A 328 9.26 -13.60 -14.46
C VAL A 328 8.38 -13.43 -15.70
N GLY A 329 8.42 -14.39 -16.60
CA GLY A 329 7.58 -14.45 -17.80
C GLY A 329 6.86 -15.80 -17.92
N GLU A 330 5.92 -15.89 -18.86
CA GLU A 330 5.11 -17.10 -19.08
C GLU A 330 5.97 -18.34 -19.45
N GLN A 331 7.13 -18.13 -20.08
CA GLN A 331 8.05 -19.21 -20.45
C GLN A 331 8.83 -19.73 -19.23
N GLU A 332 9.18 -18.84 -18.31
CA GLU A 332 9.86 -19.18 -17.05
C GLU A 332 8.92 -19.89 -16.08
N GLU A 333 7.65 -19.49 -16.01
CA GLU A 333 6.62 -20.19 -15.24
C GLU A 333 6.33 -21.59 -15.80
N ASP A 334 6.16 -21.73 -17.12
CA ASP A 334 5.99 -23.03 -17.79
C ASP A 334 7.21 -23.94 -17.59
N LEU A 335 8.43 -23.37 -17.58
CA LEU A 335 9.65 -24.13 -17.30
C LEU A 335 9.70 -24.63 -15.85
N VAL A 336 9.32 -23.78 -14.89
CA VAL A 336 9.27 -24.13 -13.47
C VAL A 336 8.24 -25.23 -13.21
N ASP A 337 7.07 -25.15 -13.83
CA ASP A 337 6.02 -26.15 -13.65
C ASP A 337 6.39 -27.49 -14.30
N LYS A 338 6.98 -27.49 -15.50
CA LYS A 338 7.53 -28.72 -16.12
C LYS A 338 8.70 -29.31 -15.33
N ALA A 339 9.51 -28.49 -14.66
CA ALA A 339 10.58 -28.96 -13.78
C ALA A 339 10.01 -29.62 -12.50
N LYS A 340 8.94 -29.05 -11.91
CA LYS A 340 8.24 -29.67 -10.76
C LYS A 340 7.63 -31.00 -11.17
N ASP A 341 6.93 -31.05 -12.30
CA ASP A 341 6.31 -32.27 -12.79
C ASP A 341 7.34 -33.38 -13.01
N LEU A 342 8.49 -33.06 -13.61
CA LEU A 342 9.58 -34.01 -13.79
C LEU A 342 10.11 -34.56 -12.46
N LEU A 343 10.34 -33.71 -11.46
CA LEU A 343 10.81 -34.16 -10.14
C LEU A 343 9.75 -34.96 -9.38
N LEU A 344 8.47 -34.62 -9.50
CA LEU A 344 7.38 -35.39 -8.87
C LEU A 344 7.28 -36.81 -9.44
N HIS A 345 7.42 -36.98 -10.76
CA HIS A 345 7.43 -38.32 -11.36
C HIS A 345 8.70 -39.08 -10.99
N PHE A 346 9.84 -38.39 -10.86
CA PHE A 346 11.11 -38.98 -10.42
C PHE A 346 11.07 -39.45 -8.95
N ASP A 347 10.53 -38.64 -8.04
CA ASP A 347 10.40 -38.98 -6.62
C ASP A 347 9.43 -40.15 -6.40
N ARG A 348 8.31 -40.22 -7.15
CA ARG A 348 7.39 -41.37 -7.13
C ARG A 348 8.10 -42.67 -7.50
N ILE A 349 9.00 -42.64 -8.48
CA ILE A 349 9.77 -43.82 -8.89
C ILE A 349 10.77 -44.23 -7.80
N ILE A 350 11.39 -43.25 -7.12
CA ILE A 350 12.28 -43.52 -5.98
C ILE A 350 11.51 -44.15 -4.83
N ASP A 351 10.33 -43.63 -4.48
CA ASP A 351 9.50 -44.12 -3.39
C ASP A 351 8.96 -45.54 -3.66
N ASP A 352 8.43 -45.79 -4.87
CA ASP A 352 7.93 -47.12 -5.27
C ASP A 352 9.06 -48.15 -5.38
N SER A 353 10.27 -47.72 -5.75
CA SER A 353 11.45 -48.59 -5.81
C SER A 353 11.99 -49.02 -4.42
N SER A 354 11.48 -48.43 -3.33
CA SER A 354 11.83 -48.76 -1.95
C SER A 354 11.01 -49.93 -1.37
N GLY A 355 9.82 -50.23 -1.94
CA GLY A 355 8.88 -51.26 -1.44
C GLY A 355 9.31 -52.72 -1.70
N PRO A 356 8.71 -53.74 -1.05
CA PRO A 356 9.15 -55.14 -1.15
C PRO A 356 8.87 -55.84 -2.49
N SER A 357 8.02 -55.28 -3.37
CA SER A 357 7.71 -55.79 -4.72
C SER A 357 8.42 -54.94 -5.78
N HIS A 358 9.62 -55.36 -6.19
CA HIS A 358 10.56 -54.58 -7.02
C HIS A 358 10.22 -54.58 -8.53
N THR A 359 9.00 -54.23 -8.89
CA THR A 359 8.61 -54.05 -10.29
C THR A 359 8.14 -52.62 -10.50
N VAL A 360 9.05 -51.75 -10.95
CA VAL A 360 8.65 -50.44 -11.49
C VAL A 360 7.73 -50.70 -12.68
N LEU A 361 6.54 -50.10 -12.67
CA LEU A 361 5.56 -50.27 -13.73
C LEU A 361 6.11 -49.61 -15.01
N SER A 362 6.11 -50.33 -16.13
CA SER A 362 6.55 -49.80 -17.42
C SER A 362 5.82 -48.51 -17.82
N ALA A 363 4.61 -48.28 -17.29
CA ALA A 363 3.83 -47.05 -17.48
C ALA A 363 4.47 -45.84 -16.78
N GLN A 364 4.96 -45.99 -15.54
CA GLN A 364 5.60 -44.90 -14.79
C GLN A 364 6.92 -44.44 -15.44
N LEU A 365 7.67 -45.39 -16.03
CA LEU A 365 8.88 -45.06 -16.79
C LEU A 365 8.56 -44.31 -18.09
N ALA A 366 7.44 -44.65 -18.74
CA ALA A 366 6.97 -43.93 -19.94
C ALA A 366 6.53 -42.50 -19.60
N GLU A 367 5.77 -42.31 -18.52
CA GLU A 367 5.36 -40.98 -18.00
C GLU A 367 6.57 -40.11 -17.65
N LEU A 368 7.60 -40.67 -16.98
CA LEU A 368 8.84 -39.95 -16.70
C LEU A 368 9.58 -39.55 -17.98
N SER A 369 9.63 -40.43 -18.98
CA SER A 369 10.29 -40.13 -20.26
C SER A 369 9.59 -39.02 -21.04
N GLU A 370 8.25 -38.98 -20.99
CA GLU A 370 7.44 -37.91 -21.58
C GLU A 370 7.67 -36.58 -20.85
N ALA A 371 7.61 -36.58 -19.52
CA ALA A 371 7.88 -35.40 -18.69
C ALA A 371 9.30 -34.86 -18.92
N TYR A 372 10.31 -35.74 -19.05
CA TYR A 372 11.68 -35.35 -19.35
C TYR A 372 11.82 -34.70 -20.74
N SER A 373 11.14 -35.25 -21.76
CA SER A 373 11.16 -34.69 -23.11
C SER A 373 10.46 -33.31 -23.19
N SER A 374 9.35 -33.15 -22.46
CA SER A 374 8.60 -31.89 -22.33
C SER A 374 9.44 -30.82 -21.63
N PHE A 375 10.10 -31.18 -20.52
CA PHE A 375 11.04 -30.30 -19.83
C PHE A 375 12.24 -29.94 -20.72
N GLN A 376 12.84 -30.90 -21.41
CA GLN A 376 13.99 -30.66 -22.29
C GLN A 376 13.64 -29.69 -23.43
N ALA A 377 12.45 -29.80 -24.01
CA ALA A 377 11.96 -28.88 -25.04
C ALA A 377 11.74 -27.46 -24.48
N ALA A 378 11.09 -27.34 -23.31
CA ALA A 378 10.88 -26.07 -22.64
C ALA A 378 12.21 -25.41 -22.22
N PHE A 379 13.15 -26.18 -21.68
CA PHE A 379 14.48 -25.71 -21.28
C PHE A 379 15.31 -25.24 -22.48
N ALA A 380 15.24 -25.95 -23.62
CA ALA A 380 15.91 -25.53 -24.84
C ALA A 380 15.34 -24.22 -25.41
N ALA A 381 14.01 -24.06 -25.38
CA ALA A 381 13.32 -22.84 -25.81
C ALA A 381 13.67 -21.65 -24.91
N TRP A 382 13.60 -21.83 -23.59
CA TRP A 382 14.00 -20.83 -22.61
C TRP A 382 15.47 -20.44 -22.77
N LYS A 383 16.39 -21.41 -22.88
CA LYS A 383 17.82 -21.14 -23.07
C LYS A 383 18.12 -20.35 -24.36
N ALA A 384 17.36 -20.62 -25.43
CA ALA A 384 17.47 -19.85 -26.67
C ALA A 384 16.98 -18.40 -26.49
N HIS A 385 15.89 -18.20 -25.74
CA HIS A 385 15.38 -16.88 -25.41
C HIS A 385 16.35 -16.09 -24.50
N ASP A 386 16.79 -16.69 -23.39
CA ASP A 386 17.69 -16.07 -22.41
C ASP A 386 19.05 -15.71 -23.03
N SER A 387 19.63 -16.61 -23.83
CA SER A 387 20.87 -16.29 -24.56
C SER A 387 20.67 -15.11 -25.53
N SER A 388 19.50 -14.98 -26.17
CA SER A 388 19.18 -13.84 -27.04
C SER A 388 19.02 -12.53 -26.28
N PHE A 389 18.40 -12.58 -25.09
CA PHE A 389 18.23 -11.43 -24.22
C PHE A 389 19.58 -10.96 -23.65
N LEU A 390 20.41 -11.89 -23.17
CA LEU A 390 21.77 -11.61 -22.72
C LEU A 390 22.60 -10.96 -23.83
N MET A 391 22.54 -11.49 -25.05
CA MET A 391 23.21 -10.88 -26.21
C MET A 391 22.70 -9.46 -26.49
N SER A 392 21.39 -9.22 -26.38
CA SER A 392 20.79 -7.88 -26.55
C SER A 392 21.29 -6.89 -25.49
N ASN A 393 21.32 -7.30 -24.21
CA ASN A 393 21.80 -6.46 -23.12
C ASN A 393 23.30 -6.14 -23.27
N MET A 394 24.12 -7.14 -23.62
CA MET A 394 25.54 -6.95 -23.92
C MET A 394 25.76 -5.99 -25.10
N LEU A 395 24.90 -6.02 -26.12
CA LEU A 395 24.93 -5.08 -27.25
C LEU A 395 24.54 -3.66 -26.81
N ALA A 396 23.56 -3.51 -25.91
CA ALA A 396 23.19 -2.21 -25.35
C ALA A 396 24.34 -1.59 -24.55
N GLN A 397 24.95 -2.37 -23.64
CA GLN A 397 26.15 -1.95 -22.90
C GLN A 397 27.30 -1.56 -23.84
N PHE A 398 27.50 -2.31 -24.93
CA PHE A 398 28.51 -1.96 -25.93
C PHE A 398 28.21 -0.63 -26.63
N VAL A 399 26.95 -0.35 -26.96
CA VAL A 399 26.53 0.91 -27.59
C VAL A 399 26.67 2.10 -26.63
N GLU A 400 26.38 1.91 -25.34
CA GLU A 400 26.60 2.93 -24.31
C GLU A 400 28.09 3.24 -24.13
N LEU A 401 28.93 2.20 -24.06
CA LEU A 401 30.38 2.37 -24.01
C LEU A 401 30.93 3.04 -25.27
N ASP A 402 30.42 2.75 -26.48
CA ASP A 402 30.78 3.50 -27.70
C ASP A 402 30.32 4.96 -27.59
N ALA A 403 29.13 5.24 -27.04
CA ALA A 403 28.63 6.60 -26.89
C ALA A 403 29.51 7.44 -25.94
N ILE A 404 29.93 6.88 -24.81
CA ILE A 404 30.85 7.51 -23.84
C ILE A 404 32.25 7.64 -24.45
N TRP A 405 32.72 6.61 -25.18
CA TRP A 405 33.99 6.69 -25.89
C TRP A 405 34.02 7.87 -26.87
N GLN A 406 32.93 8.12 -27.62
CA GLN A 406 32.86 9.25 -28.55
C GLN A 406 32.94 10.62 -27.87
N THR A 407 32.52 10.76 -26.60
CA THR A 407 32.63 12.04 -25.88
C THR A 407 34.02 12.24 -25.28
N VAL A 408 34.65 11.16 -24.81
CA VAL A 408 35.94 11.21 -24.10
C VAL A 408 37.13 11.16 -25.07
N LYS A 409 36.96 10.64 -26.29
CA LYS A 409 38.04 10.43 -27.27
C LYS A 409 38.86 11.70 -27.55
N ASP A 410 38.20 12.85 -27.61
CA ASP A 410 38.81 14.13 -27.99
C ASP A 410 39.35 14.95 -26.81
N ASP A 411 39.06 14.57 -25.56
CA ASP A 411 39.65 15.20 -24.37
C ASP A 411 41.11 14.77 -24.21
N LYS A 412 42.05 15.74 -24.23
CA LYS A 412 43.50 15.51 -24.15
C LYS A 412 44.16 16.11 -22.90
N ASP A 413 43.39 16.73 -22.01
CA ASP A 413 43.92 17.63 -20.97
C ASP A 413 44.08 17.02 -19.57
N GLY A 414 44.02 15.68 -19.39
CA GLY A 414 44.27 15.07 -18.07
C GLY A 414 44.70 13.60 -18.09
N GLU A 415 45.65 13.23 -17.22
CA GLU A 415 46.11 11.84 -16.99
C GLU A 415 44.94 10.90 -16.65
N VAL A 416 43.98 11.38 -15.86
CA VAL A 416 42.76 10.63 -15.48
C VAL A 416 41.92 10.24 -16.70
N ALA A 417 41.90 11.05 -17.76
CA ALA A 417 41.17 10.73 -18.99
C ALA A 417 41.83 9.57 -19.76
N ALA A 418 43.14 9.32 -19.58
CA ALA A 418 43.82 8.17 -20.16
C ALA A 418 43.38 6.86 -19.48
N ASP A 419 43.28 6.85 -18.14
CA ASP A 419 42.82 5.69 -17.37
C ASP A 419 41.35 5.35 -17.68
N TYR A 420 40.49 6.35 -17.83
CA TYR A 420 39.11 6.15 -18.28
C TYR A 420 39.03 5.60 -19.71
N LYS A 421 39.91 6.05 -20.61
CA LYS A 421 39.99 5.52 -21.98
C LYS A 421 40.41 4.07 -22.00
N GLU A 422 41.41 3.70 -21.19
CA GLU A 422 41.86 2.33 -21.05
C GLU A 422 40.77 1.44 -20.46
N GLY A 423 40.10 1.89 -19.39
CA GLY A 423 38.99 1.16 -18.78
C GLY A 423 37.81 0.91 -19.74
N ILE A 424 37.46 1.89 -20.57
CA ILE A 424 36.41 1.72 -21.60
C ILE A 424 36.84 0.69 -22.65
N GLN A 425 38.11 0.71 -23.10
CA GLN A 425 38.62 -0.26 -24.07
C GLN A 425 38.70 -1.68 -23.50
N GLN A 426 39.15 -1.83 -22.25
CA GLN A 426 39.17 -3.12 -21.56
C GLN A 426 37.75 -3.69 -21.40
N ASN A 427 36.77 -2.85 -21.05
CA ASN A 427 35.37 -3.29 -20.95
C ASN A 427 34.77 -3.62 -22.33
N GLN A 428 35.05 -2.84 -23.37
CA GLN A 428 34.61 -3.14 -24.74
C GLN A 428 35.21 -4.46 -25.27
N THR A 429 36.48 -4.73 -24.99
CA THR A 429 37.14 -5.99 -25.39
C THR A 429 36.55 -7.19 -24.65
N LEU A 430 36.28 -7.06 -23.34
CA LEU A 430 35.66 -8.10 -22.53
C LEU A 430 34.23 -8.43 -22.98
N VAL A 431 33.41 -7.39 -23.23
CA VAL A 431 32.06 -7.54 -23.80
C VAL A 431 32.11 -8.22 -25.17
N LEU A 432 33.07 -7.83 -26.03
CA LEU A 432 33.24 -8.40 -27.36
C LEU A 432 33.68 -9.88 -27.33
N VAL A 433 34.60 -10.25 -26.45
CA VAL A 433 35.03 -11.66 -26.29
C VAL A 433 33.86 -12.52 -25.85
N ARG A 434 33.07 -12.06 -24.87
CA ARG A 434 31.86 -12.76 -24.41
C ARG A 434 30.80 -12.87 -25.51
N LEU A 435 30.56 -11.80 -26.28
CA LEU A 435 29.60 -11.82 -27.39
C LEU A 435 30.03 -12.80 -28.50
N LYS A 436 31.34 -12.87 -28.80
CA LYS A 436 31.90 -13.84 -29.76
C LYS A 436 31.75 -15.28 -29.30
N ARG A 437 31.83 -15.55 -27.99
CA ARG A 437 31.60 -16.91 -27.43
C ARG A 437 30.14 -17.34 -27.50
N LEU A 438 29.19 -16.41 -27.36
CA LEU A 438 27.75 -16.70 -27.35
C LEU A 438 27.13 -16.77 -28.76
N ALA A 439 27.45 -15.81 -29.65
CA ALA A 439 26.85 -15.71 -30.98
C ALA A 439 27.69 -16.33 -32.11
N GLY A 440 28.96 -16.65 -31.83
CA GLY A 440 29.98 -16.91 -32.84
C GLY A 440 30.60 -15.62 -33.40
N PRO A 441 31.84 -15.68 -33.93
CA PRO A 441 32.61 -14.48 -34.26
C PRO A 441 32.00 -13.62 -35.37
N GLU A 442 31.37 -14.25 -36.37
CA GLU A 442 30.79 -13.52 -37.51
C GLU A 442 29.45 -12.86 -37.17
N ASN A 443 28.57 -13.57 -36.46
CA ASN A 443 27.25 -13.06 -36.10
C ASN A 443 27.35 -11.97 -35.02
N ALA A 444 28.23 -12.13 -34.04
CA ALA A 444 28.58 -11.11 -33.05
C ALA A 444 28.95 -9.77 -33.72
N MET A 445 29.87 -9.82 -34.69
CA MET A 445 30.32 -8.63 -35.41
C MET A 445 29.23 -8.01 -36.28
N LYS A 446 28.33 -8.81 -36.86
CA LYS A 446 27.16 -8.32 -37.63
C LYS A 446 26.17 -7.58 -36.70
N MET A 447 25.84 -8.17 -35.55
CA MET A 447 24.92 -7.56 -34.58
C MET A 447 25.47 -6.25 -34.00
N ILE A 448 26.76 -6.19 -33.65
CA ILE A 448 27.42 -4.96 -33.18
C ILE A 448 27.33 -3.86 -34.25
N LYS A 449 27.67 -4.17 -35.51
CA LYS A 449 27.58 -3.20 -36.61
C LYS A 449 26.15 -2.68 -36.81
N GLN A 450 25.16 -3.56 -36.67
CA GLN A 450 23.74 -3.19 -36.79
C GLN A 450 23.29 -2.31 -35.62
N ALA A 451 23.69 -2.64 -34.39
CA ALA A 451 23.37 -1.87 -33.18
C ALA A 451 24.00 -0.47 -33.18
N ILE A 452 25.28 -0.35 -33.57
CA ILE A 452 25.95 0.95 -33.71
C ILE A 452 25.29 1.81 -34.79
N ARG A 453 24.94 1.21 -35.94
CA ARG A 453 24.23 1.92 -37.03
C ARG A 453 22.85 2.39 -36.57
N ALA A 454 22.11 1.57 -35.84
CA ALA A 454 20.80 1.93 -35.29
C ALA A 454 20.90 3.10 -34.29
N SER A 455 21.87 3.05 -33.36
CA SER A 455 22.13 4.11 -32.38
C SER A 455 22.56 5.44 -33.03
N ARG A 456 23.43 5.40 -34.04
CA ARG A 456 23.83 6.62 -34.77
C ARG A 456 22.67 7.22 -35.56
N LYS A 457 21.76 6.39 -36.09
CA LYS A 457 20.55 6.84 -36.78
C LYS A 457 19.58 7.55 -35.83
N THR A 458 19.37 7.03 -34.61
CA THR A 458 18.51 7.69 -33.60
C THR A 458 19.12 8.99 -33.07
N ARG A 459 20.45 9.06 -32.92
CA ARG A 459 21.15 10.27 -32.50
C ARG A 459 21.20 11.37 -33.57
N SER A 460 21.34 11.02 -34.85
CA SER A 460 21.27 11.99 -35.97
C SER A 460 19.92 12.72 -36.05
N LYS A 461 18.82 12.09 -35.59
CA LYS A 461 17.50 12.72 -35.49
C LYS A 461 17.35 13.67 -34.29
N LYS A 462 18.16 13.53 -33.24
CA LYS A 462 18.15 14.42 -32.05
C LYS A 462 19.13 15.59 -32.14
N SER A 463 20.14 15.54 -33.03
CA SER A 463 21.19 16.57 -33.16
C SER A 463 20.85 17.74 -34.10
N ALA A 464 19.56 18.07 -34.26
CA ALA A 464 19.12 19.25 -35.03
C ALA A 464 18.47 20.28 -34.10
N ALA A 465 19.20 20.73 -33.08
CA ALA A 465 18.89 21.92 -32.28
C ALA A 465 20.21 22.63 -31.95
N PRO A 466 20.35 23.95 -32.22
CA PRO A 466 21.59 24.68 -31.98
C PRO A 466 21.70 25.07 -30.50
N ASP A 467 22.80 24.66 -29.88
CA ASP A 467 23.12 24.88 -28.47
C ASP A 467 23.89 26.21 -28.32
N ASN A 468 23.25 27.22 -27.71
CA ASN A 468 23.88 28.49 -27.35
C ASN A 468 24.42 28.38 -25.92
N LYS A 469 25.73 28.14 -25.76
CA LYS A 469 26.42 28.30 -24.48
C LYS A 469 26.80 29.76 -24.25
N PRO A 470 26.43 30.40 -23.12
CA PRO A 470 27.04 31.65 -22.72
C PRO A 470 28.44 31.43 -22.14
N ARG A 471 29.26 32.44 -22.40
CA ARG A 471 30.69 32.60 -22.11
C ARG A 471 30.96 32.72 -20.61
N ALA A 472 31.88 31.90 -20.10
CA ALA A 472 32.44 32.02 -18.76
C ALA A 472 33.57 33.07 -18.72
N ALA A 473 33.63 33.82 -17.62
CA ALA A 473 34.76 34.62 -17.15
C ALA A 473 35.06 34.20 -15.69
N PRO A 474 36.28 34.44 -15.18
CA PRO A 474 37.01 33.48 -14.33
C PRO A 474 36.99 33.77 -12.82
N VAL A 475 37.68 32.88 -12.08
CA VAL A 475 38.16 32.86 -10.66
C VAL A 475 37.10 32.63 -9.56
N ASP A 476 37.27 31.75 -8.56
CA ASP A 476 38.46 31.13 -7.94
C ASP A 476 38.20 29.71 -7.40
N GLU A 477 39.29 28.95 -7.26
CA GLU A 477 39.43 27.58 -6.75
C GLU A 477 39.03 27.41 -5.27
N VAL A 478 38.32 26.32 -4.91
CA VAL A 478 38.71 25.44 -3.79
C VAL A 478 38.21 24.00 -4.02
N SER A 479 39.19 23.09 -4.06
CA SER A 479 39.19 21.63 -3.82
C SER A 479 37.90 20.86 -3.55
N ALA A 480 37.75 19.79 -4.33
CA ALA A 480 36.93 18.62 -4.04
C ALA A 480 37.64 17.68 -3.04
N LEU A 481 36.92 17.22 -2.03
CA LEU A 481 37.13 15.92 -1.41
C LEU A 481 35.83 15.45 -0.73
N GLY A 482 35.51 14.16 -0.90
CA GLY A 482 34.83 13.39 0.13
C GLY A 482 33.31 13.31 0.04
N THR A 483 32.84 12.18 -0.49
CA THR A 483 31.59 11.54 -0.12
C THR A 483 31.44 11.56 1.41
N SER A 484 30.59 12.46 1.92
CA SER A 484 30.18 12.48 3.32
C SER A 484 28.66 12.44 3.38
N VAL A 485 28.20 11.32 3.94
CA VAL A 485 26.98 11.11 4.70
C VAL A 485 26.39 12.44 5.19
N MET A 486 25.11 12.67 4.87
CA MET A 486 24.31 13.74 5.46
C MET A 486 24.36 13.62 6.98
N PRO A 487 24.77 14.65 7.72
CA PRO A 487 24.73 14.62 9.17
C PRO A 487 23.27 14.70 9.64
N ALA A 488 22.97 13.90 10.65
CA ALA A 488 21.75 13.93 11.42
C ALA A 488 21.37 15.38 11.76
N VAL A 489 20.12 15.74 11.46
CA VAL A 489 19.50 16.93 12.04
C VAL A 489 19.38 16.66 13.54
N SER A 490 20.26 17.31 14.29
CA SER A 490 20.19 17.43 15.74
C SER A 490 18.86 18.10 16.11
N ALA A 491 17.87 17.29 16.49
CA ALA A 491 16.74 17.79 17.25
C ALA A 491 17.27 18.47 18.54
N PRO A 492 16.75 19.63 18.95
CA PRO A 492 17.08 20.19 20.25
C PRO A 492 16.59 19.21 21.33
N ARG A 493 17.52 18.74 22.16
CA ARG A 493 17.23 18.04 23.42
C ARG A 493 16.22 18.85 24.24
N PRO A 494 15.06 18.30 24.64
CA PRO A 494 14.47 18.68 25.91
C PRO A 494 15.36 18.09 27.00
N ALA A 495 15.95 18.95 27.82
CA ALA A 495 16.63 18.51 29.02
C ALA A 495 15.64 17.72 29.89
N GLU A 496 16.05 16.53 30.32
CA GLU A 496 15.40 15.77 31.38
C GLU A 496 15.31 16.64 32.64
N SER A 497 14.14 17.20 32.92
CA SER A 497 13.84 17.71 34.25
C SER A 497 13.37 16.53 35.10
N SER A 498 14.31 15.98 35.87
CA SER A 498 14.03 15.15 37.03
C SER A 498 12.92 15.78 37.87
N SER A 499 11.87 14.99 38.13
CA SER A 499 10.84 15.29 39.11
C SER A 499 11.46 15.37 40.51
N ARG A 500 11.87 16.57 40.91
CA ARG A 500 12.06 16.92 42.32
C ARG A 500 10.89 17.79 42.73
N ALA A 501 10.04 17.24 43.60
CA ALA A 501 9.03 17.99 44.32
C ALA A 501 9.70 19.21 44.99
N ALA A 502 9.40 20.40 44.49
CA ALA A 502 9.70 21.67 45.12
C ALA A 502 8.54 22.61 44.79
N ASN A 503 7.74 22.92 45.81
CA ASN A 503 6.75 23.99 45.77
C ASN A 503 7.47 25.30 45.42
N GLY A 504 7.28 25.76 44.19
CA GLY A 504 7.72 27.07 43.72
C GLY A 504 6.78 27.55 42.63
N ASN A 505 6.29 28.79 42.75
CA ASN A 505 5.42 29.43 41.77
C ASN A 505 6.09 29.45 40.39
N VAL A 506 5.66 28.56 39.50
CA VAL A 506 6.05 28.58 38.08
C VAL A 506 5.38 29.78 37.41
N PRO A 507 6.12 30.66 36.70
CA PRO A 507 5.56 31.83 36.04
C PRO A 507 4.52 31.43 34.97
N ALA A 508 3.47 32.23 34.88
CA ALA A 508 2.34 32.13 33.94
C ALA A 508 2.70 31.67 32.52
N GLN A 509 3.77 32.24 31.98
CA GLN A 509 4.26 31.99 30.62
C GLN A 509 4.66 30.52 30.42
N GLN A 510 5.29 29.91 31.41
CA GLN A 510 5.79 28.54 31.32
C GLN A 510 4.65 27.51 31.45
N LYS A 511 3.57 27.83 32.18
CA LYS A 511 2.34 27.02 32.23
C LYS A 511 1.58 27.05 30.91
N LEU A 512 1.55 28.20 30.24
CA LEU A 512 0.84 28.37 28.96
C LEU A 512 1.65 27.77 27.77
N GLU A 513 2.98 27.85 27.79
CA GLU A 513 3.87 27.29 26.76
C GLU A 513 4.04 25.76 26.85
N SER A 514 3.97 25.18 28.05
CA SER A 514 4.01 23.70 28.26
C SER A 514 2.70 22.99 27.86
N SER A 515 1.67 23.76 27.50
CA SER A 515 0.38 23.25 27.03
C SER A 515 0.40 22.92 25.54
N THR A 516 1.26 21.97 25.14
CA THR A 516 1.28 21.51 23.74
C THR A 516 0.04 20.67 23.45
N ILE A 517 -0.69 21.06 22.41
CA ILE A 517 -1.93 20.39 21.96
C ILE A 517 -1.63 19.01 21.35
N LEU A 518 -0.42 18.84 20.81
CA LEU A 518 -0.04 17.65 20.07
C LEU A 518 0.61 16.60 20.99
N PRO A 519 0.29 15.31 20.80
CA PRO A 519 1.07 14.23 21.36
C PRO A 519 2.53 14.27 20.90
N ASP A 520 3.38 13.48 21.54
CA ASP A 520 4.76 13.29 21.11
C ASP A 520 4.83 12.80 19.66
N ASN A 521 5.83 13.24 18.91
CA ASN A 521 6.02 12.91 17.50
C ASN A 521 6.10 11.39 17.29
N ARG A 522 6.72 10.67 18.24
CA ARG A 522 6.79 9.20 18.23
C ARG A 522 5.39 8.58 18.31
N HIS A 523 4.56 9.05 19.24
CA HIS A 523 3.19 8.55 19.39
C HIS A 523 2.36 8.82 18.13
N ILE A 524 2.47 10.00 17.51
CA ILE A 524 1.75 10.33 16.28
C ILE A 524 2.15 9.39 15.14
N LEU A 525 3.45 9.15 14.95
CA LEU A 525 3.95 8.26 13.90
C LEU A 525 3.52 6.80 14.12
N HIS A 526 3.55 6.33 15.35
CA HIS A 526 3.06 5.01 15.75
C HIS A 526 1.56 4.86 15.48
N GLU A 527 0.76 5.83 15.91
CA GLU A 527 -0.68 5.86 15.67
C GLU A 527 -1.02 5.92 14.18
N LEU A 528 -0.24 6.67 13.39
CA LEU A 528 -0.45 6.79 11.94
C LEU A 528 -0.08 5.50 11.19
N ALA A 529 0.94 4.78 11.67
CA ALA A 529 1.32 3.48 11.12
C ALA A 529 0.20 2.44 11.33
N ILE A 530 -0.44 2.43 12.50
CA ILE A 530 -1.56 1.53 12.81
C ILE A 530 -2.86 2.01 12.12
N ASN A 531 -3.20 3.29 12.29
CA ASN A 531 -4.39 3.94 11.78
C ASN A 531 -3.99 5.02 10.76
N LYS A 532 -4.05 4.70 9.47
CA LYS A 532 -3.72 5.65 8.39
C LYS A 532 -4.58 6.92 8.39
N GLU A 533 -5.78 6.83 8.96
CA GLU A 533 -6.72 7.95 9.11
C GLU A 533 -6.69 8.57 10.52
N PHE A 534 -5.61 8.35 11.27
CA PHE A 534 -5.47 8.88 12.61
C PHE A 534 -5.67 10.40 12.63
N LYS A 535 -6.57 10.83 13.53
CA LYS A 535 -6.82 12.23 13.84
C LYS A 535 -6.62 12.40 15.33
N VAL A 536 -5.97 13.49 15.68
CA VAL A 536 -5.81 13.89 17.08
C VAL A 536 -7.19 14.30 17.57
N ASP A 537 -7.77 13.47 18.46
CA ASP A 537 -9.09 13.70 19.03
C ASP A 537 -9.06 14.83 20.09
N VAL A 538 -10.19 15.51 20.22
CA VAL A 538 -10.40 16.63 21.13
C VAL A 538 -10.64 16.13 22.56
N GLN A 539 -11.37 15.01 22.73
CA GLN A 539 -12.03 14.65 23.99
C GLN A 539 -11.12 14.36 25.21
N PRO A 540 -10.06 13.53 25.16
CA PRO A 540 -9.29 13.22 26.37
C PRO A 540 -8.41 14.40 26.86
N ARG A 541 -8.24 15.44 26.03
CA ARG A 541 -7.44 16.62 26.36
C ARG A 541 -8.29 17.83 26.76
N ILE A 542 -9.61 17.81 26.59
CA ILE A 542 -10.47 18.92 27.01
C ILE A 542 -10.53 19.02 28.53
N ASP A 543 -10.74 17.94 29.28
CA ASP A 543 -10.96 18.04 30.74
C ASP A 543 -9.77 18.65 31.51
N LEU A 544 -8.55 18.22 31.19
CA LEU A 544 -7.32 18.81 31.75
C LEU A 544 -7.12 20.25 31.27
N ARG A 545 -7.54 20.56 30.05
CA ARG A 545 -7.39 21.86 29.45
C ARG A 545 -8.42 22.85 29.96
N ASP A 546 -9.65 22.45 30.21
CA ASP A 546 -10.70 23.27 30.79
C ASP A 546 -10.31 23.61 32.24
N SER A 547 -9.81 22.62 33.00
CA SER A 547 -9.21 22.90 34.32
C SER A 547 -8.05 23.88 34.24
N LEU A 548 -7.18 23.76 33.23
CA LEU A 548 -6.04 24.66 33.04
C LEU A 548 -6.46 26.06 32.57
N ILE A 549 -7.43 26.16 31.66
CA ILE A 549 -8.00 27.42 31.18
C ILE A 549 -8.72 28.11 32.32
N ASP A 550 -9.40 27.36 33.19
CA ASP A 550 -10.01 27.87 34.41
C ASP A 550 -8.94 28.32 35.42
N ASP A 551 -7.85 27.58 35.58
CA ASP A 551 -6.71 27.96 36.42
C ASP A 551 -6.03 29.24 35.91
N VAL A 552 -5.83 29.34 34.59
CA VAL A 552 -5.26 30.52 33.91
C VAL A 552 -6.21 31.70 34.01
N SER A 553 -7.52 31.50 33.83
CA SER A 553 -8.54 32.54 33.96
C SER A 553 -8.62 33.05 35.40
N ARG A 554 -8.54 32.16 36.39
CA ARG A 554 -8.47 32.52 37.82
C ARG A 554 -7.18 33.26 38.15
N SER A 555 -6.04 32.81 37.62
CA SER A 555 -4.76 33.49 37.79
C SER A 555 -4.73 34.87 37.12
N MET A 556 -5.39 35.02 35.97
CA MET A 556 -5.50 36.29 35.26
C MET A 556 -6.40 37.28 35.98
N GLN A 557 -7.50 36.82 36.58
CA GLN A 557 -8.36 37.63 37.45
C GLN A 557 -7.58 38.14 38.67
N GLN A 558 -6.82 37.26 39.34
CA GLN A 558 -5.96 37.65 40.46
C GLN A 558 -4.86 38.64 40.06
N GLY A 559 -4.27 38.49 38.87
CA GLY A 559 -3.28 39.42 38.34
C GLY A 559 -3.88 40.79 37.96
N LEU A 560 -5.14 40.83 37.51
CA LEU A 560 -5.87 42.07 37.26
C LEU A 560 -6.13 42.83 38.56
N ASP A 561 -6.57 42.10 39.60
CA ASP A 561 -6.83 42.64 40.94
C ASP A 561 -5.54 43.15 41.62
N ALA A 562 -4.38 42.56 41.29
CA ALA A 562 -3.06 42.96 41.77
C ALA A 562 -2.35 44.05 40.92
N ALA A 563 -3.01 44.60 39.90
CA ALA A 563 -2.44 45.55 38.93
C ALA A 563 -1.23 45.02 38.13
N GLU A 564 -1.09 43.70 37.99
CA GLU A 564 -0.09 43.01 37.16
C GLU A 564 -0.54 42.83 35.69
N GLU A 565 -1.46 43.69 35.21
CA GLU A 565 -1.95 43.69 33.81
C GLU A 565 -0.80 43.76 32.78
N GLN A 566 0.31 44.41 33.18
CA GLN A 566 1.52 44.59 32.38
C GLN A 566 2.25 43.29 32.04
N ILE A 567 2.02 42.22 32.80
CA ILE A 567 2.71 40.94 32.64
C ILE A 567 1.82 39.97 31.86
N TRP A 568 0.52 39.93 32.18
CA TRP A 568 -0.42 38.93 31.66
C TRP A 568 -0.90 39.21 30.23
N VAL A 569 -1.26 40.45 29.91
CA VAL A 569 -1.80 40.79 28.59
C VAL A 569 -0.76 40.57 27.48
N PRO A 570 0.51 41.01 27.61
CA PRO A 570 1.53 40.73 26.60
C PRO A 570 1.90 39.24 26.52
N ALA A 571 1.82 38.50 27.63
CA ALA A 571 2.09 37.06 27.64
C ALA A 571 1.04 36.27 26.84
N ILE A 572 -0.25 36.54 27.06
CA ILE A 572 -1.32 35.88 26.31
C ILE A 572 -1.31 36.31 24.84
N ALA A 573 -1.10 37.60 24.58
CA ALA A 573 -0.95 38.11 23.21
C ALA A 573 0.22 37.44 22.48
N LYS A 574 1.37 37.24 23.14
CA LYS A 574 2.52 36.50 22.59
C LYS A 574 2.16 35.06 22.26
N VAL A 575 1.42 34.36 23.13
CA VAL A 575 1.01 32.97 22.86
C VAL A 575 -0.01 32.89 21.71
N ILE A 576 -0.98 33.80 21.66
CA ILE A 576 -1.94 33.90 20.54
C ILE A 576 -1.20 34.19 19.23
N TYR A 577 -0.26 35.13 19.26
CA TYR A 577 0.61 35.48 18.13
C TYR A 577 1.39 34.26 17.62
N GLU A 578 2.10 33.54 18.49
CA GLU A 578 2.89 32.37 18.13
C GLU A 578 2.02 31.24 17.56
N LYS A 579 0.85 31.00 18.16
CA LYS A 579 -0.10 29.98 17.67
C LYS A 579 -0.66 30.33 16.30
N LEU A 580 -1.02 31.59 16.07
CA LEU A 580 -1.55 32.04 14.78
C LEU A 580 -0.50 31.98 13.67
N LEU A 581 0.74 32.37 13.96
CA LEU A 581 1.83 32.28 12.99
C LEU A 581 2.18 30.82 12.65
N ARG A 582 2.06 29.88 13.60
CA ARG A 582 2.31 28.46 13.35
C ARG A 582 1.40 27.85 12.28
N LEU A 583 0.21 28.42 12.09
CA LEU A 583 -0.76 27.98 11.06
C LEU A 583 -0.40 28.45 9.65
N LEU A 584 0.44 29.47 9.56
CA LEU A 584 0.68 30.22 8.33
C LEU A 584 2.10 29.97 7.84
N THR A 585 2.22 29.72 6.53
CA THR A 585 3.53 29.63 5.89
C THR A 585 4.15 31.03 5.80
N PRO A 586 5.45 31.19 6.12
CA PRO A 586 6.12 32.48 5.98
C PRO A 586 6.07 32.94 4.51
N GLY A 587 5.52 34.14 4.29
CA GLY A 587 5.35 34.73 2.95
C GLY A 587 3.90 34.97 2.51
N ASN A 588 2.90 34.46 3.23
CA ASN A 588 1.49 34.80 2.98
C ASN A 588 1.18 36.25 3.44
N PRO A 589 0.41 37.08 2.69
CA PRO A 589 0.01 38.41 3.15
C PRO A 589 -0.68 38.43 4.53
N LEU A 590 -1.40 37.35 4.89
CA LEU A 590 -2.00 37.22 6.22
C LEU A 590 -0.96 37.03 7.33
N HIS A 591 0.15 36.33 7.04
CA HIS A 591 1.26 36.17 7.98
C HIS A 591 1.92 37.53 8.25
N VAL A 592 2.08 38.37 7.22
CA VAL A 592 2.64 39.73 7.37
C VAL A 592 1.70 40.60 8.19
N LEU A 593 0.39 40.63 7.85
CA LEU A 593 -0.61 41.41 8.58
C LEU A 593 -0.67 41.04 10.07
N ILE A 594 -0.70 39.75 10.40
CA ILE A 594 -0.69 39.27 11.79
C ILE A 594 0.62 39.65 12.47
N SER A 595 1.76 39.50 11.78
CA SER A 595 3.06 39.85 12.34
C SER A 595 3.20 41.33 12.72
N GLU A 596 2.63 42.23 11.90
CA GLU A 596 2.72 43.68 12.12
C GLU A 596 1.74 44.17 13.19
N THR A 597 0.53 43.61 13.22
CA THR A 597 -0.55 44.07 14.11
C THR A 597 -0.49 43.49 15.53
N LEU A 598 -0.07 42.22 15.66
CA LEU A 598 -0.01 41.49 16.92
C LEU A 598 1.42 41.39 17.49
N ASP A 599 2.31 42.33 17.16
CA ASP A 599 3.68 42.33 17.68
C ASP A 599 3.69 42.43 19.23
N PRO A 600 4.24 41.43 19.94
CA PRO A 600 4.28 41.43 21.41
C PRO A 600 5.01 42.64 21.99
N ILE A 601 5.99 43.22 21.28
CA ILE A 601 6.73 44.41 21.74
C ILE A 601 5.81 45.65 21.68
N MET A 602 5.05 45.80 20.60
CA MET A 602 4.11 46.90 20.43
C MET A 602 2.98 46.82 21.47
N ILE A 603 2.45 45.62 21.72
CA ILE A 603 1.43 45.38 22.74
C ILE A 603 1.96 45.69 24.14
N ALA A 604 3.17 45.22 24.49
CA ALA A 604 3.79 45.54 25.77
C ALA A 604 3.95 47.05 25.99
N ASN A 605 4.31 47.80 24.95
CA ASN A 605 4.43 49.26 25.02
C ASN A 605 3.07 49.97 25.15
N GLN A 606 2.02 49.47 24.47
CA GLN A 606 0.67 49.99 24.59
C GLN A 606 0.07 49.75 25.98
N VAL A 607 0.35 48.59 26.59
CA VAL A 607 -0.10 48.27 27.95
C VAL A 607 0.63 49.15 28.98
N LYS A 608 1.95 49.35 28.84
CA LYS A 608 2.72 50.28 29.69
C LYS A 608 2.17 51.71 29.64
N ASN A 609 1.75 52.15 28.47
CA ASN A 609 1.19 53.49 28.25
C ASN A 609 -0.34 53.57 28.49
N LYS A 610 -0.97 52.50 29.00
CA LYS A 610 -2.43 52.38 29.21
C LYS A 610 -3.28 52.70 27.97
N ALA A 611 -2.75 52.46 26.78
CA ALA A 611 -3.41 52.74 25.50
C ALA A 611 -3.97 51.47 24.82
N PHE A 612 -3.81 50.29 25.43
CA PHE A 612 -4.29 49.02 24.88
C PHE A 612 -5.82 48.93 24.99
N SER A 613 -6.48 48.63 23.87
CA SER A 613 -7.95 48.49 23.79
C SER A 613 -8.32 47.05 23.41
N TYR A 614 -9.01 46.36 24.32
CA TYR A 614 -9.52 45.01 24.10
C TYR A 614 -10.52 44.96 22.93
N ASP A 615 -11.37 45.96 22.78
CA ASP A 615 -12.37 46.02 21.70
C ASP A 615 -11.72 46.04 20.31
N ARG A 616 -10.63 46.79 20.15
CA ARG A 616 -9.87 46.83 18.88
C ARG A 616 -9.22 45.48 18.58
N PHE A 617 -8.66 44.84 19.60
CA PHE A 617 -8.07 43.51 19.48
C PHE A 617 -9.12 42.47 19.07
N PHE A 618 -10.27 42.41 19.74
CA PHE A 618 -11.33 41.45 19.38
C PHE A 618 -11.96 41.74 18.02
N SER A 619 -12.13 43.02 17.66
CA SER A 619 -12.61 43.40 16.32
C SER A 619 -11.66 42.92 15.22
N PHE A 620 -10.35 43.03 15.46
CA PHE A 620 -9.33 42.51 14.55
C PHE A 620 -9.39 40.98 14.46
N MET A 621 -9.49 40.28 15.60
CA MET A 621 -9.63 38.82 15.63
C MET A 621 -10.88 38.33 14.89
N ASN A 622 -12.01 39.02 15.03
CA ASN A 622 -13.25 38.71 14.32
C ASN A 622 -13.12 38.87 12.80
N THR A 623 -12.22 39.73 12.31
CA THR A 623 -11.95 39.84 10.86
C THR A 623 -10.96 38.80 10.32
N ILE A 624 -10.13 38.20 11.19
CA ILE A 624 -9.09 37.25 10.78
C ILE A 624 -9.54 35.80 10.94
N LEU A 625 -10.19 35.44 12.06
CA LEU A 625 -10.58 34.06 12.34
C LEU A 625 -11.41 33.43 11.21
N PRO A 626 -12.46 34.07 10.64
CA PRO A 626 -13.23 33.48 9.54
C PRO A 626 -12.41 33.19 8.28
N LYS A 627 -11.27 33.88 8.08
CA LYS A 627 -10.39 33.66 6.93
C LYS A 627 -9.42 32.49 7.13
N LEU A 628 -9.24 32.04 8.38
CA LEU A 628 -8.34 30.95 8.76
C LEU A 628 -9.08 29.64 9.07
N CYS A 629 -10.39 29.72 9.36
CA CYS A 629 -11.22 28.58 9.72
C CYS A 629 -11.69 27.76 8.51
N ALA A 630 -11.93 26.47 8.76
CA ALA A 630 -12.72 25.62 7.87
C ALA A 630 -14.23 25.87 8.11
N PRO A 631 -15.11 25.62 7.12
CA PRO A 631 -16.55 25.92 7.21
C PRO A 631 -17.27 25.28 8.42
N VAL A 632 -16.76 24.15 8.91
CA VAL A 632 -17.33 23.43 10.08
C VAL A 632 -17.18 24.25 11.37
N ARG A 633 -16.20 25.15 11.45
CA ARG A 633 -15.91 25.99 12.62
C ARG A 633 -16.51 27.39 12.55
N ASP A 634 -17.24 27.70 11.48
CA ASP A 634 -17.86 29.02 11.32
C ASP A 634 -18.91 29.28 12.41
N SER A 635 -19.57 28.24 12.94
CA SER A 635 -20.47 28.36 14.10
C SER A 635 -19.74 28.89 15.33
N ASP A 636 -18.60 28.29 15.67
CA ASP A 636 -17.82 28.60 16.88
C ASP A 636 -17.25 30.03 16.82
N VAL A 637 -16.82 30.46 15.63
CA VAL A 637 -16.32 31.82 15.39
C VAL A 637 -17.46 32.84 15.42
N ASN A 638 -18.62 32.50 14.84
CA ASN A 638 -19.78 33.38 14.87
C ASN A 638 -20.33 33.53 16.30
N GLU A 639 -20.30 32.48 17.12
CA GLU A 639 -20.66 32.55 18.54
C GLU A 639 -19.72 33.45 19.34
N LEU A 640 -18.41 33.41 19.04
CA LEU A 640 -17.42 34.31 19.64
C LEU A 640 -17.69 35.78 19.28
N ALA A 641 -18.13 36.04 18.04
CA ALA A 641 -18.47 37.38 17.57
C ALA A 641 -19.83 37.87 18.11
N ALA A 642 -20.81 36.98 18.27
CA ALA A 642 -22.17 37.30 18.68
C ALA A 642 -22.32 37.54 20.19
N ASN A 643 -21.50 36.89 21.03
CA ASN A 643 -21.57 36.97 22.48
C ASN A 643 -20.35 37.68 23.11
N PRO A 644 -20.16 39.00 22.90
CA PRO A 644 -19.14 39.76 23.62
C PRO A 644 -19.48 39.73 25.11
N SER A 645 -18.66 39.04 25.91
CA SER A 645 -18.85 38.99 27.35
C SER A 645 -18.48 40.35 27.96
N GLN A 646 -19.16 40.75 29.05
CA GLN A 646 -18.77 41.95 29.80
C GLN A 646 -17.36 41.82 30.41
N ASP A 647 -16.91 40.59 30.66
CA ASP A 647 -15.56 40.30 31.15
C ASP A 647 -14.58 40.04 29.99
N PRO A 648 -13.59 40.91 29.75
CA PRO A 648 -12.60 40.72 28.67
C PRO A 648 -11.76 39.46 28.85
N ILE A 649 -11.59 39.01 30.11
CA ILE A 649 -10.86 37.78 30.47
C ILE A 649 -11.58 36.53 29.95
N LYS A 650 -12.90 36.43 30.16
CA LYS A 650 -13.68 35.28 29.69
C LYS A 650 -13.75 35.23 28.17
N GLN A 651 -13.81 36.40 27.53
CA GLN A 651 -13.77 36.49 26.07
C GLN A 651 -12.39 36.08 25.52
N LEU A 652 -11.29 36.46 26.19
CA LEU A 652 -9.94 36.03 25.83
C LEU A 652 -9.73 34.52 26.01
N ALA A 653 -10.27 33.93 27.07
CA ALA A 653 -10.24 32.48 27.30
C ALA A 653 -11.01 31.71 26.21
N ARG A 654 -12.19 32.20 25.80
CA ARG A 654 -12.95 31.65 24.66
C ARG A 654 -12.20 31.77 23.35
N LEU A 655 -11.59 32.94 23.08
CA LEU A 655 -10.77 33.14 21.90
C LEU A 655 -9.60 32.15 21.85
N TYR A 656 -8.91 31.97 22.98
CA TYR A 656 -7.81 31.03 23.12
C TYR A 656 -8.24 29.59 22.82
N TYR A 657 -9.41 29.18 23.33
CA TYR A 657 -10.02 27.88 23.04
C TYR A 657 -10.31 27.68 21.54
N VAL A 658 -10.86 28.69 20.86
CA VAL A 658 -11.16 28.61 19.41
C VAL A 658 -9.88 28.52 18.58
N ILE A 659 -8.84 29.31 18.89
CA ILE A 659 -7.54 29.25 18.21
C ILE A 659 -6.92 27.86 18.38
N ASP A 660 -7.10 27.26 19.54
CA ASP A 660 -6.58 25.95 19.85
C ASP A 660 -7.29 24.82 19.08
N LEU A 661 -8.61 24.92 18.91
CA LEU A 661 -9.36 24.03 18.01
C LEU A 661 -8.90 24.21 16.56
N LEU A 662 -8.63 25.44 16.14
CA LEU A 662 -8.13 25.74 14.81
C LEU A 662 -6.74 25.15 14.58
N LEU A 663 -5.85 25.20 15.59
CA LEU A 663 -4.55 24.54 15.54
C LEU A 663 -4.69 23.02 15.45
N LEU A 664 -5.65 22.43 16.17
CA LEU A 664 -5.96 21.01 16.07
C LEU A 664 -6.43 20.65 14.65
N ASP A 665 -7.35 21.42 14.07
CA ASP A 665 -7.87 21.20 12.72
C ASP A 665 -6.75 21.33 11.67
N HIS A 666 -5.89 22.33 11.80
CA HIS A 666 -4.71 22.49 10.95
C HIS A 666 -3.74 21.32 11.07
N THR A 667 -3.48 20.84 12.29
CA THR A 667 -2.57 19.70 12.49
C THR A 667 -3.14 18.42 11.91
N ASN A 668 -4.44 18.15 12.08
CA ASN A 668 -5.13 17.04 11.45
C ASN A 668 -5.11 17.13 9.92
N PHE A 669 -5.28 18.33 9.34
CA PHE A 669 -5.14 18.55 7.90
C PHE A 669 -3.71 18.27 7.42
N MET A 670 -2.70 18.72 8.16
CA MET A 670 -1.29 18.48 7.83
C MET A 670 -0.92 17.00 7.95
N LEU A 671 -1.41 16.30 8.97
CA LEU A 671 -1.26 14.86 9.14
C LEU A 671 -1.91 14.10 7.97
N GLN A 672 -3.09 14.50 7.53
CA GLN A 672 -3.74 13.89 6.37
C GLN A 672 -2.93 14.11 5.08
N ARG A 673 -2.29 15.28 4.91
CA ARG A 673 -1.52 15.59 3.70
C ARG A 673 -0.14 14.90 3.67
N ILE A 674 0.58 14.91 4.79
CA ILE A 674 1.97 14.42 4.88
C ILE A 674 2.00 12.95 5.34
N GLY A 675 0.89 12.43 5.85
CA GLY A 675 0.79 11.10 6.44
C GLY A 675 1.39 9.96 5.61
N PRO A 676 1.13 9.86 4.29
CA PRO A 676 1.75 8.82 3.45
C PRO A 676 3.28 8.85 3.47
N MET A 677 3.89 10.03 3.50
CA MET A 677 5.36 10.18 3.57
C MET A 677 5.91 9.84 4.96
N LEU A 678 5.13 10.10 6.01
CA LEU A 678 5.51 9.78 7.38
C LEU A 678 5.46 8.28 7.67
N ILE A 679 4.52 7.55 7.04
CA ILE A 679 4.37 6.10 7.20
C ILE A 679 5.58 5.36 6.60
N GLU A 680 6.14 5.81 5.49
CA GLU A 680 7.27 5.14 4.83
C GLU A 680 8.52 5.07 5.72
N GLY A 681 8.73 6.07 6.59
CA GLY A 681 9.85 6.13 7.54
C GLY A 681 9.49 5.81 8.99
N SER A 682 8.24 5.40 9.30
CA SER A 682 7.79 5.25 10.69
C SER A 682 8.52 4.13 11.43
N VAL A 683 8.75 3.00 10.75
CA VAL A 683 9.42 1.82 11.31
C VAL A 683 10.86 2.13 11.72
N ASP A 684 11.62 2.84 10.87
CA ASP A 684 13.01 3.20 11.16
C ASP A 684 13.10 4.28 12.24
N TYR A 685 12.17 5.23 12.25
CA TYR A 685 12.07 6.22 13.31
C TYR A 685 11.79 5.55 14.66
N GLU A 686 10.85 4.62 14.71
CA GLU A 686 10.51 3.90 15.93
C GLU A 686 11.68 3.04 16.44
N LYS A 687 12.36 2.32 15.54
CA LYS A 687 13.61 1.60 15.85
C LYS A 687 14.66 2.50 16.49
N ASN A 688 14.89 3.67 15.94
CA ASN A 688 15.90 4.61 16.44
C ASN A 688 15.48 5.20 17.80
N CYS A 689 14.20 5.60 17.95
CA CYS A 689 13.68 6.12 19.20
C CYS A 689 13.69 5.06 20.31
N PHE A 690 13.28 3.83 20.00
CA PHE A 690 13.31 2.72 20.94
C PHE A 690 14.73 2.33 21.33
N GLY A 691 15.64 2.20 20.36
CA GLY A 691 17.06 1.94 20.63
C GLY A 691 17.72 3.03 21.47
N THR A 692 17.40 4.31 21.22
CA THR A 692 17.93 5.43 22.04
C THR A 692 17.42 5.38 23.47
N ARG A 693 16.14 5.03 23.68
CA ARG A 693 15.53 4.95 25.02
C ARG A 693 16.02 3.75 25.81
N LEU A 694 16.12 2.59 25.16
CA LEU A 694 16.59 1.37 25.77
C LEU A 694 18.11 1.43 26.03
N GLY A 695 18.85 2.19 25.20
CA GLY A 695 20.30 2.26 25.26
C GLY A 695 20.92 0.88 25.03
N ASN A 696 21.89 0.50 25.87
CA ASN A 696 22.53 -0.82 25.84
C ASN A 696 21.84 -1.85 26.76
N GLN A 697 20.62 -1.58 27.24
CA GLN A 697 19.92 -2.48 28.16
C GLN A 697 19.06 -3.50 27.41
N PHE A 698 18.79 -4.64 28.03
CA PHE A 698 17.91 -5.69 27.49
C PHE A 698 16.46 -5.46 27.96
N PRO A 699 15.42 -5.67 27.10
CA PRO A 699 14.03 -5.40 27.47
C PRO A 699 13.47 -6.49 28.41
N VAL A 700 13.51 -6.22 29.72
CA VAL A 700 13.20 -7.21 30.77
C VAL A 700 11.71 -7.51 30.88
N LYS A 701 10.82 -6.51 30.79
CA LYS A 701 9.37 -6.74 30.88
C LYS A 701 8.88 -7.52 29.66
N THR A 702 9.38 -7.18 28.47
CA THR A 702 9.11 -7.90 27.22
C THR A 702 9.55 -9.36 27.33
N PHE A 703 10.71 -9.63 27.92
CA PHE A 703 11.17 -11.00 28.16
C PHE A 703 10.28 -11.79 29.13
N LYS A 704 9.86 -11.19 30.25
CA LYS A 704 8.94 -11.83 31.20
C LYS A 704 7.58 -12.16 30.55
N TRP A 705 7.04 -11.20 29.79
CA TRP A 705 5.82 -11.38 29.03
C TRP A 705 5.95 -12.50 27.99
N TRP A 706 7.05 -12.53 27.24
CA TRP A 706 7.33 -13.57 26.26
C TRP A 706 7.37 -14.97 26.89
N LYS A 707 8.04 -15.11 28.04
CA LYS A 707 8.07 -16.38 28.79
C LYS A 707 6.69 -16.86 29.19
N ALA A 708 5.85 -15.97 29.71
CA ALA A 708 4.47 -16.31 30.06
C ALA A 708 3.68 -16.77 28.82
N ALA A 709 3.90 -16.15 27.66
CA ALA A 709 3.28 -16.56 26.40
C ALA A 709 3.77 -17.94 25.92
N VAL A 710 5.07 -18.25 26.07
CA VAL A 710 5.63 -19.58 25.74
C VAL A 710 4.95 -20.68 26.54
N VAL A 711 4.80 -20.49 27.86
CA VAL A 711 4.16 -21.48 28.74
C VAL A 711 2.71 -21.73 28.29
N LYS A 712 1.94 -20.67 28.05
CA LYS A 712 0.53 -20.81 27.64
C LYS A 712 0.38 -21.41 26.23
N THR A 713 1.28 -21.08 25.31
CA THR A 713 1.30 -21.68 23.97
C THR A 713 1.58 -23.18 24.02
N ARG A 714 2.39 -23.64 25.01
CA ARG A 714 2.65 -25.07 25.26
C ARG A 714 1.49 -25.77 25.96
N GLU A 715 0.73 -25.07 26.81
CA GLU A 715 -0.43 -25.60 27.53
C GLU A 715 -1.72 -25.71 26.67
N GLU A 716 -1.75 -25.09 25.49
CA GLU A 716 -2.92 -25.11 24.61
C GLU A 716 -3.24 -26.55 24.16
N PRO A 717 -4.40 -27.12 24.52
CA PRO A 717 -4.78 -28.46 24.07
C PRO A 717 -5.10 -28.36 22.58
N SER A 718 -4.25 -28.96 21.74
CA SER A 718 -4.44 -29.02 20.29
C SER A 718 -5.89 -29.43 19.97
N GLY A 719 -6.70 -28.47 19.53
CA GLY A 719 -8.03 -28.74 19.01
C GLY A 719 -7.91 -29.77 17.88
N ARG A 720 -8.70 -30.84 17.96
CA ARG A 720 -8.75 -32.01 17.06
C ARG A 720 -8.12 -31.73 15.69
N ALA A 721 -6.85 -32.12 15.54
CA ALA A 721 -6.18 -32.09 14.26
C ALA A 721 -6.80 -33.19 13.38
N VAL A 722 -7.35 -32.75 12.24
CA VAL A 722 -7.51 -33.60 11.07
C VAL A 722 -6.12 -34.12 10.67
N GLU A 723 -6.13 -35.35 10.20
CA GLU A 723 -5.05 -36.30 9.91
C GLU A 723 -3.71 -35.71 9.38
N GLY A 724 -2.60 -36.32 9.82
CA GLY A 724 -1.37 -36.48 9.02
C GLY A 724 -0.16 -35.58 9.34
N ASN A 725 0.85 -36.16 9.98
CA ASN A 725 2.29 -35.89 9.78
C ASN A 725 2.94 -34.52 10.10
N SER A 726 2.83 -33.97 11.33
CA SER A 726 3.90 -33.10 11.86
C SER A 726 3.99 -33.14 13.39
N SER A 727 5.20 -33.20 13.94
CA SER A 727 5.48 -33.22 15.39
C SER A 727 5.00 -31.93 16.10
N PRO A 728 4.59 -32.01 17.39
CA PRO A 728 4.06 -30.86 18.13
C PRO A 728 5.06 -29.69 18.28
N ALA A 729 6.36 -30.00 18.38
CA ALA A 729 7.42 -29.02 18.56
C ALA A 729 7.71 -28.19 17.30
N ALA A 730 7.47 -28.73 16.10
CA ALA A 730 7.70 -28.03 14.84
C ALA A 730 6.63 -26.96 14.50
N ARG A 731 5.60 -26.80 15.35
CA ARG A 731 4.48 -25.86 15.15
C ARG A 731 4.55 -24.60 16.01
N ILE A 732 5.46 -24.52 16.97
CA ILE A 732 5.60 -23.37 17.87
C ILE A 732 6.61 -22.38 17.24
N THR A 733 6.11 -21.56 16.31
CA THR A 733 6.89 -20.46 15.73
C THR A 733 6.94 -19.27 16.69
N ALA A 734 8.02 -18.48 16.64
CA ALA A 734 8.13 -17.22 17.40
C ALA A 734 6.93 -16.29 17.16
N ASP A 735 6.44 -16.21 15.91
CA ASP A 735 5.25 -15.43 15.57
C ASP A 735 4.00 -15.94 16.30
N ARG A 736 3.83 -17.27 16.42
CA ARG A 736 2.69 -17.83 17.15
C ARG A 736 2.76 -17.50 18.64
N ILE A 737 3.95 -17.53 19.24
CA ILE A 737 4.17 -17.14 20.65
C ILE A 737 3.83 -15.66 20.82
N TYR A 738 4.31 -14.81 19.92
CA TYR A 738 4.02 -13.38 19.94
C TYR A 738 2.51 -13.11 19.85
N MET A 739 1.82 -13.68 18.86
CA MET A 739 0.38 -13.48 18.68
C MET A 739 -0.40 -14.00 19.90
N HIS A 740 0.00 -15.14 20.48
CA HIS A 740 -0.61 -15.65 21.70
C HIS A 740 -0.42 -14.68 22.87
N GLY A 741 0.81 -14.15 23.04
CA GLY A 741 1.12 -13.16 24.07
C GLY A 741 0.34 -11.86 23.89
N LEU A 742 0.17 -11.40 22.64
CA LEU A 742 -0.55 -10.15 22.33
C LEU A 742 -2.05 -10.31 22.60
N VAL A 743 -2.63 -11.44 22.18
CA VAL A 743 -4.03 -11.77 22.45
C VAL A 743 -4.27 -11.92 23.95
N ASP A 744 -3.37 -12.58 24.67
CA ASP A 744 -3.47 -12.64 26.12
C ASP A 744 -3.44 -11.24 26.74
N LEU A 745 -2.51 -10.38 26.30
CA LEU A 745 -2.44 -9.01 26.78
C LEU A 745 -3.71 -8.22 26.39
N ALA A 746 -4.33 -8.45 25.24
CA ALA A 746 -5.54 -7.73 24.86
C ALA A 746 -6.83 -8.24 25.54
N ILE A 747 -6.84 -9.50 26.00
CA ILE A 747 -8.08 -10.18 26.45
C ILE A 747 -8.07 -10.50 27.95
N THR A 748 -6.92 -10.49 28.62
CA THR A 748 -6.82 -10.82 30.05
C THR A 748 -7.64 -9.84 30.89
N THR A 749 -8.41 -10.38 31.83
CA THR A 749 -9.35 -9.62 32.65
C THR A 749 -8.70 -9.00 33.89
N THR A 750 -7.46 -9.37 34.21
CA THR A 750 -6.68 -8.70 35.25
C THR A 750 -6.36 -7.27 34.80
N ASN A 751 -6.42 -6.34 35.76
CA ASN A 751 -6.04 -4.96 35.53
C ASN A 751 -4.59 -4.92 35.02
N LEU A 752 -4.31 -4.07 34.03
CA LEU A 752 -2.92 -3.85 33.65
C LEU A 752 -2.27 -2.99 34.70
N GLU A 753 -1.28 -3.54 35.38
CA GLU A 753 -0.31 -2.71 36.06
C GLU A 753 0.77 -2.29 35.05
N ASP A 754 1.31 -1.07 35.19
CA ASP A 754 2.43 -0.57 34.36
C ASP A 754 3.68 -1.48 34.43
N ALA A 755 3.74 -2.37 35.43
CA ALA A 755 4.78 -3.38 35.60
C ALA A 755 4.66 -4.56 34.61
N ASP A 756 3.43 -4.90 34.20
CA ASP A 756 3.15 -6.05 33.33
C ASP A 756 3.16 -5.68 31.83
N MET A 757 3.20 -4.39 31.52
CA MET A 757 3.28 -3.91 30.14
C MET A 757 4.68 -4.14 29.56
N PRO A 758 4.80 -4.82 28.41
CA PRO A 758 6.08 -5.01 27.75
C PRO A 758 6.55 -3.66 27.18
N GLU A 759 7.85 -3.37 27.27
CA GLU A 759 8.41 -2.07 26.85
C GLU A 759 8.17 -1.79 25.35
N THR A 760 8.08 -2.85 24.56
CA THR A 760 7.79 -2.81 23.11
C THR A 760 6.38 -2.29 22.80
N LEU A 761 5.38 -2.59 23.64
CA LEU A 761 3.98 -2.18 23.45
C LEU A 761 3.57 -1.00 24.35
N GLU A 762 4.52 -0.25 24.90
CA GLU A 762 4.26 0.87 25.82
C GLU A 762 3.32 1.93 25.20
N LEU A 763 3.49 2.22 23.91
CA LEU A 763 2.66 3.18 23.18
C LEU A 763 1.20 2.72 23.02
N ASP A 764 0.94 1.41 23.08
CA ASP A 764 -0.40 0.81 22.89
C ASP A 764 -1.16 0.60 24.20
N THR A 765 -0.67 1.09 25.34
CA THR A 765 -1.31 0.92 26.65
C THR A 765 -2.78 1.40 26.65
N GLN A 766 -3.05 2.59 26.11
CA GLN A 766 -4.42 3.13 26.04
C GLN A 766 -5.32 2.33 25.09
N ARG A 767 -4.76 1.82 24.00
CA ARG A 767 -5.49 0.97 23.04
C ARG A 767 -5.86 -0.36 23.67
N LEU A 768 -4.91 -1.03 24.32
CA LEU A 768 -5.10 -2.34 24.94
C LEU A 768 -6.08 -2.27 26.11
N THR A 769 -6.02 -1.20 26.93
CA THR A 769 -7.01 -0.94 27.99
C THR A 769 -8.42 -0.73 27.42
N ARG A 770 -8.56 0.04 26.32
CA ARG A 770 -9.84 0.19 25.61
C ARG A 770 -10.37 -1.15 25.11
N ILE A 771 -9.55 -1.92 24.40
CA ILE A 771 -9.93 -3.26 23.88
C ILE A 771 -10.37 -4.17 25.02
N ARG A 772 -9.68 -4.17 26.17
CA ARG A 772 -10.08 -4.95 27.35
C ARG A 772 -11.45 -4.52 27.88
N SER A 773 -11.70 -3.22 27.97
CA SER A 773 -13.01 -2.70 28.39
C SER A 773 -14.13 -3.09 27.41
N ASP A 774 -13.85 -3.03 26.10
CA ASP A 774 -14.79 -3.43 25.05
C ASP A 774 -15.09 -4.92 25.09
N ILE A 775 -14.08 -5.76 25.31
CA ILE A 775 -14.22 -7.21 25.44
C ILE A 775 -15.02 -7.57 26.69
N LEU A 776 -14.76 -6.92 27.83
CA LEU A 776 -15.53 -7.12 29.05
C LEU A 776 -17.00 -6.75 28.84
N ARG A 777 -17.28 -5.65 28.13
CA ARG A 777 -18.63 -5.23 27.73
C ARG A 777 -19.28 -6.22 26.78
N LEU A 778 -18.53 -6.71 25.81
CA LEU A 778 -18.99 -7.71 24.86
C LEU A 778 -19.38 -9.00 25.56
N ILE A 779 -18.54 -9.51 26.48
CA ILE A 779 -18.81 -10.71 27.28
C ILE A 779 -20.03 -10.49 28.16
N THR A 780 -20.15 -9.33 28.80
CA THR A 780 -21.26 -9.02 29.71
C THR A 780 -22.58 -8.95 28.95
N VAL A 781 -22.66 -8.17 27.88
CA VAL A 781 -23.86 -8.05 27.03
C VAL A 781 -24.22 -9.40 26.42
N SER A 782 -23.23 -10.15 25.91
CA SER A 782 -23.46 -11.50 25.37
C SER A 782 -23.96 -12.48 26.43
N SER A 783 -23.44 -12.41 27.65
CA SER A 783 -23.90 -13.24 28.77
C SER A 783 -25.35 -12.93 29.13
N ILE A 784 -25.72 -11.65 29.19
CA ILE A 784 -27.10 -11.21 29.48
C ILE A 784 -28.06 -11.67 28.39
N LEU A 785 -27.69 -11.51 27.12
CA LEU A 785 -28.52 -11.95 25.99
C LEU A 785 -28.64 -13.48 25.96
N LEU A 786 -27.55 -14.21 26.23
CA LEU A 786 -27.56 -15.66 26.27
C LEU A 786 -28.43 -16.19 27.41
N THR A 787 -28.34 -15.61 28.62
CA THR A 787 -29.20 -16.01 29.74
C THR A 787 -30.66 -15.67 29.46
N ALA A 788 -30.96 -14.50 28.88
CA ALA A 788 -32.32 -14.13 28.49
C ALA A 788 -32.90 -15.08 27.43
N LYS A 789 -32.15 -15.40 26.38
CA LYS A 789 -32.56 -16.37 25.33
C LYS A 789 -32.82 -17.75 25.89
N ASN A 790 -31.94 -18.24 26.76
CA ASN A 790 -32.09 -19.54 27.42
C ASN A 790 -33.33 -19.59 28.32
N LEU A 791 -33.59 -18.54 29.11
CA LEU A 791 -34.76 -18.44 29.97
C LEU A 791 -36.07 -18.36 29.18
N LEU A 792 -36.05 -17.73 28.01
CA LEU A 792 -37.20 -17.60 27.11
C LEU A 792 -37.33 -18.79 26.12
N ARG A 793 -36.47 -19.80 26.22
CA ARG A 793 -36.40 -20.98 25.33
C ARG A 793 -36.36 -20.60 23.84
N ARG A 794 -35.60 -19.57 23.51
CA ARG A 794 -35.40 -19.10 22.13
C ARG A 794 -34.12 -19.68 21.55
N ASP A 795 -34.04 -19.69 20.22
CA ASP A 795 -32.82 -20.10 19.52
C ASP A 795 -31.66 -19.18 19.88
N VAL A 796 -30.58 -19.78 20.39
CA VAL A 796 -29.34 -19.10 20.77
C VAL A 796 -28.72 -18.35 19.57
N ARG A 797 -28.94 -18.86 18.35
CA ARG A 797 -28.46 -18.28 17.08
C ARG A 797 -29.32 -17.11 16.56
N SER A 798 -30.48 -16.85 17.17
CA SER A 798 -31.33 -15.73 16.75
C SER A 798 -30.63 -14.38 17.00
N LEU A 799 -30.75 -13.46 16.04
CA LEU A 799 -30.05 -12.17 16.05
C LEU A 799 -30.88 -11.09 16.77
N TRP A 800 -30.45 -10.68 17.96
CA TRP A 800 -31.04 -9.62 18.78
C TRP A 800 -30.22 -8.32 18.65
N LYS A 801 -30.04 -7.85 17.40
CA LYS A 801 -29.12 -6.73 17.08
C LYS A 801 -29.49 -5.43 17.78
N LEU A 802 -30.77 -5.07 17.79
CA LEU A 802 -31.25 -3.81 18.37
C LEU A 802 -31.12 -3.82 19.90
N GLU A 803 -31.43 -4.95 20.52
CA GLU A 803 -31.32 -5.16 21.97
C GLU A 803 -29.85 -5.15 22.39
N SER A 804 -28.97 -5.81 21.61
CA SER A 804 -27.53 -5.78 21.81
C SER A 804 -26.96 -4.36 21.72
N GLN A 805 -27.38 -3.57 20.73
CA GLN A 805 -26.98 -2.16 20.59
C GLN A 805 -27.47 -1.31 21.76
N ARG A 806 -28.75 -1.41 22.14
CA ARG A 806 -29.30 -0.67 23.30
C ARG A 806 -28.58 -1.03 24.60
N MET A 807 -28.27 -2.32 24.82
CA MET A 807 -27.48 -2.76 25.98
C MET A 807 -26.02 -2.29 25.89
N TRP A 808 -25.47 -2.19 24.69
CA TRP A 808 -24.13 -1.65 24.48
C TRP A 808 -24.07 -0.15 24.77
N ASP A 809 -25.12 0.63 24.61
CA ASP A 809 -25.04 2.07 24.90
C ASP A 809 -25.22 2.37 26.40
N LEU A 810 -25.82 1.44 27.17
CA LEU A 810 -26.00 1.58 28.62
C LEU A 810 -24.66 1.46 29.38
N PRO A 811 -24.33 2.41 30.27
CA PRO A 811 -23.14 2.30 31.11
C PRO A 811 -23.33 1.17 32.13
N PHE A 812 -22.26 0.47 32.49
CA PHE A 812 -22.30 -0.60 33.50
C PHE A 812 -22.76 -0.13 34.89
N SER A 813 -22.67 1.16 35.17
CA SER A 813 -23.21 1.78 36.40
C SER A 813 -24.75 1.69 36.49
N SER A 814 -25.43 1.52 35.35
CA SER A 814 -26.89 1.42 35.29
C SER A 814 -27.43 0.26 36.12
N PRO A 815 -28.63 0.41 36.74
CA PRO A 815 -29.25 -0.66 37.49
C PRO A 815 -29.61 -1.84 36.58
N ALA A 816 -29.62 -3.06 37.13
CA ALA A 816 -30.01 -4.27 36.39
C ALA A 816 -31.40 -4.15 35.75
N ALA A 817 -32.31 -3.39 36.36
CA ALA A 817 -33.64 -3.09 35.82
C ALA A 817 -33.60 -2.42 34.43
N ALA A 818 -32.59 -1.59 34.14
CA ALA A 818 -32.44 -0.94 32.83
C ALA A 818 -32.07 -1.95 31.72
N PHE A 819 -31.28 -2.97 32.04
CA PHE A 819 -30.99 -4.03 31.06
C PHE A 819 -32.20 -4.95 30.85
N VAL A 820 -32.97 -5.21 31.91
CA VAL A 820 -34.21 -5.99 31.81
C VAL A 820 -35.26 -5.24 30.98
N SER A 821 -35.40 -3.93 31.15
CA SER A 821 -36.37 -3.14 30.37
C SER A 821 -36.06 -3.14 28.87
N VAL A 822 -34.79 -3.22 28.48
CA VAL A 822 -34.39 -3.41 27.07
C VAL A 822 -34.93 -4.73 26.51
N VAL A 823 -34.89 -5.82 27.29
CA VAL A 823 -35.47 -7.11 26.87
C VAL A 823 -37.01 -7.05 26.87
N GLU A 824 -37.60 -6.42 27.87
CA GLU A 824 -39.07 -6.25 27.99
C GLU A 824 -39.67 -5.42 26.86
N SER A 825 -38.89 -4.51 26.26
CA SER A 825 -39.36 -3.67 25.14
C SER A 825 -39.83 -4.47 23.93
N ARG A 826 -39.39 -5.73 23.79
CA ARG A 826 -39.76 -6.61 22.66
C ARG A 826 -40.32 -7.97 23.08
N TYR A 827 -39.99 -8.44 24.28
CA TYR A 827 -40.42 -9.75 24.77
C TYR A 827 -41.10 -9.62 26.13
N ALA A 828 -42.38 -9.99 26.20
CA ALA A 828 -43.10 -10.06 27.47
C ALA A 828 -42.45 -11.14 28.37
N LEU A 829 -41.93 -10.72 29.52
CA LEU A 829 -41.27 -11.58 30.50
C LEU A 829 -42.26 -11.97 31.61
N PRO A 830 -42.47 -13.26 31.90
CA PRO A 830 -43.20 -13.69 33.08
C PRO A 830 -42.54 -13.15 34.37
N PRO A 831 -43.31 -12.86 35.44
CA PRO A 831 -42.78 -12.20 36.64
C PRO A 831 -41.67 -13.01 37.33
N THR A 832 -41.76 -14.34 37.28
CA THR A 832 -40.73 -15.25 37.81
C THR A 832 -39.44 -15.18 36.99
N THR A 833 -39.54 -15.17 35.66
CA THR A 833 -38.41 -15.03 34.73
C THR A 833 -37.76 -13.66 34.85
N LYS A 834 -38.56 -12.60 35.03
CA LYS A 834 -38.08 -11.23 35.26
C LYS A 834 -37.23 -11.15 36.53
N GLN A 835 -37.70 -11.72 37.64
CA GLN A 835 -36.94 -11.75 38.90
C GLN A 835 -35.64 -12.54 38.78
N GLN A 836 -35.68 -13.72 38.15
CA GLN A 836 -34.50 -14.54 37.90
C GLN A 836 -33.48 -13.81 37.00
N LEU A 837 -33.94 -13.23 35.89
CA LEU A 837 -33.10 -12.48 34.97
C LEU A 837 -32.46 -11.27 35.66
N THR A 838 -33.25 -10.48 36.41
CA THR A 838 -32.72 -9.34 37.18
C THR A 838 -31.64 -9.76 38.18
N GLY A 839 -31.85 -10.87 38.90
CA GLY A 839 -30.86 -11.41 39.84
C GLY A 839 -29.57 -11.87 39.16
N THR A 840 -29.67 -12.54 38.01
CA THR A 840 -28.49 -12.94 37.23
C THR A 840 -27.75 -11.74 36.63
N ILE A 841 -28.46 -10.77 36.05
CA ILE A 841 -27.88 -9.54 35.50
C ILE A 841 -27.16 -8.76 36.60
N THR A 842 -27.75 -8.68 37.80
CA THR A 842 -27.10 -7.99 38.92
C THR A 842 -25.74 -8.61 39.24
N ARG A 843 -25.65 -9.95 39.29
CA ARG A 843 -24.39 -10.66 39.50
C ARG A 843 -23.39 -10.47 38.35
N LEU A 844 -23.87 -10.51 37.10
CA LEU A 844 -23.01 -10.28 35.93
C LEU A 844 -22.45 -8.85 35.90
N LEU A 845 -23.27 -7.86 36.26
CA LEU A 845 -22.85 -6.45 36.34
C LEU A 845 -21.91 -6.21 37.53
N THR A 846 -22.09 -6.88 38.67
CA THR A 846 -21.13 -6.78 39.78
C THR A 846 -19.76 -7.34 39.40
N ASP A 847 -19.73 -8.49 38.73
CA ASP A 847 -18.50 -9.08 38.22
C ASP A 847 -17.81 -8.14 37.21
N ALA A 848 -18.57 -7.60 36.25
CA ALA A 848 -18.05 -6.67 35.25
C ALA A 848 -17.52 -5.36 35.86
N ARG A 849 -18.20 -4.80 36.87
CA ARG A 849 -17.73 -3.59 37.58
C ARG A 849 -16.42 -3.83 38.34
N ALA A 850 -16.22 -5.05 38.83
CA ALA A 850 -14.97 -5.46 39.47
C ALA A 850 -13.86 -5.82 38.46
N GLY A 851 -14.11 -5.75 37.15
CA GLY A 851 -13.18 -6.21 36.11
C GLY A 851 -13.00 -7.73 36.09
N GLN A 852 -13.85 -8.50 36.78
CA GLN A 852 -13.69 -9.94 36.93
C GLN A 852 -14.64 -10.70 36.01
N VAL A 853 -14.20 -11.88 35.58
CA VAL A 853 -15.01 -12.84 34.81
C VAL A 853 -15.15 -14.09 35.68
N SER A 854 -15.88 -13.94 36.81
CA SER A 854 -16.05 -15.02 37.80
C SER A 854 -17.21 -15.94 37.43
N HIS A 855 -18.31 -15.39 36.91
CA HIS A 855 -19.49 -16.14 36.49
C HIS A 855 -19.17 -17.22 35.43
N PRO A 856 -19.68 -18.47 35.57
CA PRO A 856 -19.38 -19.57 34.64
C PRO A 856 -19.69 -19.27 33.17
N VAL A 857 -20.82 -18.59 32.91
CA VAL A 857 -21.23 -18.20 31.55
C VAL A 857 -20.21 -17.22 30.96
N MET A 858 -19.77 -16.22 31.72
CA MET A 858 -18.78 -15.25 31.26
C MET A 858 -17.43 -15.93 30.99
N LYS A 859 -17.00 -16.88 31.84
CA LYS A 859 -15.76 -17.66 31.65
C LYS A 859 -15.77 -18.47 30.36
N VAL A 860 -16.88 -19.14 30.07
CA VAL A 860 -17.01 -19.93 28.83
C VAL A 860 -17.00 -19.02 27.60
N LEU A 861 -17.73 -17.91 27.64
CA LEU A 861 -17.73 -16.94 26.54
C LEU A 861 -16.35 -16.29 26.34
N TRP A 862 -15.69 -15.90 27.43
CA TRP A 862 -14.32 -15.36 27.41
C TRP A 862 -13.35 -16.34 26.74
N LYS A 863 -13.33 -17.61 27.16
CA LYS A 863 -12.46 -18.63 26.57
C LYS A 863 -12.74 -18.81 25.07
N LYS A 864 -14.02 -18.81 24.68
CA LYS A 864 -14.42 -18.94 23.27
C LYS A 864 -14.03 -17.73 22.42
N ILE A 865 -14.19 -16.51 22.93
CA ILE A 865 -13.73 -15.28 22.26
C ILE A 865 -12.21 -15.30 22.12
N HIS A 866 -11.50 -15.63 23.20
CA HIS A 866 -10.05 -15.74 23.21
C HIS A 866 -9.55 -16.72 22.14
N THR A 867 -10.04 -17.96 22.14
CA THR A 867 -9.65 -18.96 21.13
C THR A 867 -10.02 -18.52 19.71
N HIS A 868 -11.17 -17.87 19.51
CA HIS A 868 -11.58 -17.40 18.18
C HIS A 868 -10.69 -16.25 17.67
N ILE A 869 -10.38 -15.27 18.51
CA ILE A 869 -9.49 -14.15 18.16
C ILE A 869 -8.08 -14.69 17.86
N LEU A 870 -7.56 -15.57 18.71
CA LEU A 870 -6.26 -16.21 18.51
C LEU A 870 -6.22 -17.00 17.20
N ALA A 871 -7.21 -17.84 16.92
CA ALA A 871 -7.26 -18.62 15.69
C ALA A 871 -7.27 -17.75 14.42
N ARG A 872 -7.92 -16.57 14.47
CA ARG A 872 -7.94 -15.63 13.33
C ARG A 872 -6.61 -14.89 13.15
N LEU A 873 -5.90 -14.62 14.23
CA LEU A 873 -4.63 -13.90 14.22
C LEU A 873 -3.43 -14.81 13.89
N VAL A 874 -3.48 -16.08 14.31
CA VAL A 874 -2.43 -17.08 14.04
C VAL A 874 -2.54 -17.68 12.63
N ALA A 875 -3.68 -17.53 11.94
CA ALA A 875 -3.88 -18.03 10.58
C ALA A 875 -2.78 -17.51 9.64
N SER A 876 -1.92 -18.43 9.18
CA SER A 876 -0.69 -18.12 8.45
C SER A 876 -0.92 -17.96 6.95
N SER A 877 -1.95 -18.62 6.38
CA SER A 877 -2.29 -18.51 4.97
C SER A 877 -3.48 -17.56 4.72
N ALA A 878 -3.46 -16.87 3.58
CA ALA A 878 -4.58 -16.02 3.16
C ALA A 878 -5.89 -16.81 3.05
N GLU A 879 -5.81 -18.07 2.59
CA GLU A 879 -6.95 -18.99 2.52
C GLU A 879 -7.50 -19.35 3.90
N GLU A 880 -6.63 -19.57 4.90
CA GLU A 880 -7.05 -19.85 6.27
C GLU A 880 -7.67 -18.62 6.94
N ARG A 881 -7.14 -17.42 6.69
CA ARG A 881 -7.75 -16.15 7.14
C ARG A 881 -9.13 -15.94 6.55
N ILE A 882 -9.30 -16.22 5.24
CA ILE A 882 -10.61 -16.13 4.56
C ILE A 882 -11.57 -17.18 5.12
N ARG A 883 -11.11 -18.42 5.30
CA ARG A 883 -11.92 -19.52 5.85
C ARG A 883 -12.40 -19.20 7.26
N THR A 884 -11.48 -18.86 8.17
CA THR A 884 -11.81 -18.52 9.56
C THR A 884 -12.72 -17.30 9.64
N SER A 885 -12.51 -16.27 8.80
CA SER A 885 -13.41 -15.11 8.69
C SER A 885 -14.82 -15.49 8.20
N THR A 886 -14.91 -16.37 7.19
CA THR A 886 -16.20 -16.82 6.62
C THR A 886 -16.98 -17.67 7.62
N THR A 887 -16.28 -18.53 8.38
CA THR A 887 -16.89 -19.37 9.43
C THR A 887 -17.15 -18.63 10.75
N ALA A 888 -16.69 -17.38 10.91
CA ALA A 888 -16.78 -16.64 12.17
C ALA A 888 -18.23 -16.48 12.65
N SER A 889 -19.17 -16.22 11.74
CA SER A 889 -20.59 -16.11 12.09
C SER A 889 -21.18 -17.43 12.63
N GLU A 890 -20.74 -18.56 12.08
CA GLU A 890 -21.18 -19.89 12.52
C GLU A 890 -20.56 -20.29 13.87
N VAL A 891 -19.26 -20.04 14.05
CA VAL A 891 -18.52 -20.36 15.28
C VAL A 891 -18.99 -19.50 16.46
N LEU A 892 -19.17 -18.19 16.24
CA LEU A 892 -19.66 -17.28 17.28
C LEU A 892 -21.17 -17.45 17.50
N GLY A 893 -21.95 -17.72 16.45
CA GLY A 893 -23.38 -18.01 16.55
C GLY A 893 -23.68 -19.30 17.33
N SER A 894 -22.94 -20.37 17.06
CA SER A 894 -23.01 -21.62 17.85
C SER A 894 -22.54 -21.44 19.30
N SER A 895 -21.74 -20.41 19.54
CA SER A 895 -21.27 -20.04 20.88
C SER A 895 -22.19 -19.09 21.63
N GLY A 896 -23.29 -18.62 21.01
CA GLY A 896 -24.26 -17.72 21.63
C GLY A 896 -23.91 -16.24 21.54
N MET A 897 -23.04 -15.85 20.60
CA MET A 897 -22.64 -14.46 20.34
C MET A 897 -22.84 -14.05 18.86
N PRO A 898 -24.02 -14.31 18.24
CA PRO A 898 -24.22 -13.96 16.83
C PRO A 898 -24.24 -12.43 16.57
N GLU A 899 -24.55 -11.61 17.58
CA GLU A 899 -24.60 -10.13 17.45
C GLU A 899 -23.21 -9.48 17.48
N SER A 900 -22.24 -10.13 18.10
CA SER A 900 -20.92 -9.56 18.39
C SER A 900 -19.88 -9.79 17.29
N VAL A 901 -20.26 -10.48 16.19
CA VAL A 901 -19.35 -10.89 15.11
C VAL A 901 -18.60 -9.70 14.49
N ALA A 902 -19.32 -8.60 14.20
CA ALA A 902 -18.72 -7.40 13.61
C ALA A 902 -17.69 -6.77 14.55
N ARG A 903 -18.07 -6.52 15.82
CA ARG A 903 -17.18 -5.93 16.84
C ARG A 903 -15.93 -6.77 17.11
N ILE A 904 -16.08 -8.10 17.18
CA ILE A 904 -14.94 -9.02 17.30
C ILE A 904 -14.05 -8.95 16.05
N GLY A 905 -14.65 -8.78 14.87
CA GLY A 905 -13.92 -8.56 13.61
C GLY A 905 -13.08 -7.28 13.64
N ASP A 906 -13.64 -6.18 14.13
CA ASP A 906 -12.93 -4.90 14.25
C ASP A 906 -11.74 -5.00 15.22
N ILE A 907 -11.93 -5.68 16.37
CA ILE A 907 -10.85 -5.94 17.34
C ILE A 907 -9.74 -6.80 16.72
N VAL A 908 -10.09 -7.86 15.98
CA VAL A 908 -9.11 -8.71 15.29
C VAL A 908 -8.31 -7.91 14.27
N HIS A 909 -8.97 -7.05 13.48
CA HIS A 909 -8.29 -6.20 12.50
C HIS A 909 -7.40 -5.15 13.18
N GLU A 910 -7.83 -4.56 14.28
CA GLU A 910 -7.01 -3.63 15.05
C GLU A 910 -5.78 -4.31 15.66
N LEU A 911 -5.94 -5.46 16.32
CA LEU A 911 -4.83 -6.22 16.89
C LEU A 911 -3.86 -6.74 15.81
N GLY A 912 -4.36 -7.11 14.63
CA GLY A 912 -3.51 -7.49 13.50
C GLY A 912 -2.61 -6.34 13.05
N ARG A 913 -3.14 -5.12 12.91
CA ARG A 913 -2.34 -3.94 12.54
C ARG A 913 -1.32 -3.57 13.61
N VAL A 914 -1.68 -3.69 14.88
CA VAL A 914 -0.73 -3.49 16.00
C VAL A 914 0.40 -4.51 15.91
N ALA A 915 0.07 -5.79 15.70
CA ALA A 915 1.06 -6.85 15.53
C ALA A 915 2.02 -6.60 14.37
N ASP A 916 1.51 -6.18 13.21
CA ASP A 916 2.32 -5.92 12.03
C ASP A 916 3.33 -4.77 12.29
N VAL A 917 2.84 -3.62 12.77
CA VAL A 917 3.68 -2.45 13.06
C VAL A 917 4.71 -2.73 14.14
N ASP A 918 4.31 -3.40 15.22
CA ASP A 918 5.18 -3.73 16.34
C ASP A 918 6.24 -4.78 15.96
N ARG A 919 5.89 -5.80 15.17
CA ARG A 919 6.88 -6.79 14.68
C ARG A 919 7.86 -6.17 13.70
N GLU A 920 7.41 -5.27 12.82
CA GLU A 920 8.30 -4.56 11.88
C GLU A 920 9.26 -3.61 12.60
N ALA A 921 8.78 -2.89 13.61
CA ALA A 921 9.57 -1.96 14.42
C ALA A 921 10.52 -2.70 15.37
N HIS A 922 10.01 -3.64 16.16
CA HIS A 922 10.72 -4.24 17.28
C HIS A 922 11.30 -5.64 17.01
N GLY A 923 11.23 -6.15 15.79
CA GLY A 923 11.64 -7.52 15.42
C GLY A 923 13.04 -7.92 15.93
N LYS A 924 14.04 -7.03 15.86
CA LYS A 924 15.41 -7.30 16.35
C LYS A 924 15.45 -7.67 17.85
N TRP A 925 14.67 -6.96 18.67
CA TRP A 925 14.61 -7.23 20.12
C TRP A 925 13.78 -8.48 20.42
N TYR A 926 12.74 -8.76 19.63
CA TYR A 926 12.01 -10.02 19.76
C TYR A 926 12.86 -11.24 19.40
N ASP A 927 13.73 -11.15 18.39
CA ASP A 927 14.66 -12.22 18.05
C ASP A 927 15.69 -12.46 19.16
N GLU A 928 16.16 -11.39 19.81
CA GLU A 928 17.04 -11.48 20.98
C GLU A 928 16.34 -12.11 22.19
N VAL A 929 15.10 -11.68 22.47
CA VAL A 929 14.23 -12.25 23.50
C VAL A 929 13.95 -13.72 23.25
N ALA A 930 13.66 -14.11 22.00
CA ALA A 930 13.39 -15.49 21.62
C ALA A 930 14.62 -16.38 21.80
N LYS A 931 15.83 -15.92 21.38
CA LYS A 931 17.09 -16.65 21.57
C LYS A 931 17.39 -16.89 23.05
N ARG A 932 17.27 -15.85 23.87
CA ARG A 932 17.50 -15.98 25.32
C ARG A 932 16.47 -16.89 26.00
N ALA A 933 15.23 -16.86 25.52
CA ALA A 933 14.17 -17.73 26.04
C ALA A 933 14.40 -19.20 25.67
N THR A 934 15.02 -19.49 24.52
CA THR A 934 15.41 -20.86 24.15
C THR A 934 16.62 -21.33 24.94
N GLU A 935 17.64 -20.49 25.13
CA GLU A 935 18.84 -20.79 25.92
C GLU A 935 18.49 -21.17 27.37
N GLU A 936 17.66 -20.37 28.05
CA GLU A 936 17.21 -20.68 29.42
C GLU A 936 16.20 -21.84 29.50
N SER A 937 15.71 -22.36 28.37
CA SER A 937 14.85 -23.56 28.36
C SER A 937 15.59 -24.86 28.11
N ASP A 938 16.83 -24.76 27.61
CA ASP A 938 17.75 -25.88 27.38
C ASP A 938 18.67 -26.12 28.60
N GLU A 939 18.80 -25.14 29.50
CA GLU A 939 19.34 -25.26 30.87
C GLU A 939 18.32 -25.83 31.87
#